data_AF-A0A2D5ZLL6-F1
#
_entry.id   AF-A0A2D5ZLL6-F1
#
_cell.length_a   1.000
_cell.length_b   1.000
_cell.length_c   1.000
_cell.angle_alpha   90.00
_cell.angle_beta   90.00
_cell.angle_gamma   90.00
#
_symmetry.space_group_name_H-M   'P 1'
#
loop_
_entity.id
_entity.type
_entity.pdbx_description
1 polymer ?
#
loop_
_entity_poly.entity_id
_entity_poly.type
_entity_poly.pdbx_seq_one_letter_code
_entity_poly.pdbx_strand_id
1 'polypeptide(L)'
;MSRANAAHLLFLFIAGTSFTVPPAISSPYSSDAAATFQIHVDTLATDALEGRGLGTRGIRLAERYIADRLAQAGFEAIGDGGSPFQKFAVATAIELDERSAALRLVSPDGERSLELGHDWAPFPIAGSGRFDGPLLFGGYALHAPERGYDDLENADLEGRVVLAFRYEPRENDAASPLDGTRPIPESAIAFKADALADRGAVALILVDGPLAKSADRLPRLTPTGPAAALPIIALSREAADRWLRPQGFDLAAEQAGIDSEMKPATRALPGLRVRGDLRLGRSMTQCRNIVFALPGTGALASEWVVLSAHHDHLGWGGARSMTPGARAIHNGADDNASGVAALLLAAGELEHLLASADSRRGVALVSFSAEEIGLRGSAHYVKHPPHPIEKTVAVINLDMVGRLSEDRLVVLDAGSSPAWGRWLDEVKGSSRLHLVRGGDAYGPSDQASFLKRGIPGVQLFSGAHSEYHSPADDPDLINAAGGALVAELAAALTVRAATAPTRPRIAAIFMPKRIAGDWRSGGASIGTIPDYSAFTGAERGVKISGVREGSPAEKAGLRGGDRIVEIEGIEIGDIGDYAYELRRRSPGDNVPIVVVREGERRALPLTLGSRSERGHTQDRGGSSHEGRTAGHPEDGASLSGGSGSRAHARRHQYAPHTSAPVYHAKEVHLRNIRQLTFGGENAEAYFSPDGESLIYQTTTRAEKEAGGCDRIYIYDIATGRRRAISEGLGRTTCGYFDWPEGKRVIYASTRSGGSECPPVPDHSQGYVWPLYPSYDLYSRNTDGSDDPAPLAAAPGYDAEATWCHQGGRIVFTSTRDGDIELYSMAEDGSELRRLTFEPGYDGGAFFNTDCTKIVFRASRPTGAALHDYRRLLSSDLVRPSHLEIYVMDADGGNPTTLTDDGAASFGPYFHPSGDEVIYSSNRGSEGGREFDLYMVALEGGEPERITFAAGFDGFPMFSPDGRSLIWGSNRNNELRGETNLFLADWVDAPGASKQ
;
A
#
# COMPACT_ATOMS: atom_id res chain seq x y z
N MET A 1 17.43 81.57 -26.50
CA MET A 1 18.75 81.85 -25.90
C MET A 1 18.95 80.91 -24.72
N SER A 2 20.15 80.30 -24.67
CA SER A 2 20.67 79.35 -23.67
C SER A 2 20.22 79.55 -22.22
N ARG A 3 19.93 78.44 -21.51
CA ARG A 3 20.31 78.16 -20.10
C ARG A 3 20.31 76.63 -19.91
N ALA A 4 21.44 75.94 -20.01
CA ALA A 4 22.52 75.75 -19.03
C ALA A 4 22.19 74.72 -17.93
N ASN A 5 22.76 73.53 -18.15
CA ASN A 5 23.03 72.36 -17.31
C ASN A 5 22.87 72.47 -15.78
N ALA A 6 22.13 71.50 -15.22
CA ALA A 6 22.40 70.92 -13.90
C ALA A 6 22.25 69.39 -14.01
N ALA A 7 23.26 68.67 -13.51
CA ALA A 7 23.34 67.21 -13.53
C ALA A 7 22.36 66.57 -12.53
N HIS A 8 21.65 65.53 -12.97
CA HIS A 8 20.98 64.57 -12.08
C HIS A 8 21.48 63.16 -12.42
N LEU A 9 22.03 62.50 -11.39
CA LEU A 9 22.39 61.10 -11.40
C LEU A 9 21.14 60.26 -11.68
N LEU A 10 21.23 59.41 -12.69
CA LEU A 10 20.25 58.38 -13.00
C LEU A 10 20.52 57.17 -12.10
N PHE A 11 19.69 56.98 -11.06
CA PHE A 11 19.61 55.70 -10.36
C PHE A 11 18.85 54.71 -11.24
N LEU A 12 19.55 53.73 -11.82
CA LEU A 12 18.92 52.55 -12.39
C LEU A 12 18.35 51.71 -11.23
N PHE A 13 17.02 51.63 -11.14
CA PHE A 13 16.35 50.57 -10.40
C PHE A 13 16.53 49.25 -11.16
N ILE A 14 17.48 48.43 -10.71
CA ILE A 14 17.49 47.01 -11.07
C ILE A 14 16.37 46.38 -10.26
N ALA A 15 15.27 46.01 -10.91
CA ALA A 15 14.26 45.14 -10.34
C ALA A 15 14.92 43.77 -10.10
N GLY A 16 15.38 43.55 -8.88
CA GLY A 16 15.83 42.23 -8.44
C GLY A 16 14.62 41.32 -8.35
N THR A 17 14.48 40.41 -9.30
CA THR A 17 13.64 39.22 -9.12
C THR A 17 14.26 38.41 -7.98
N SER A 18 13.65 38.45 -6.81
CA SER A 18 14.02 37.60 -5.68
C SER A 18 13.85 36.15 -6.11
N PHE A 19 14.97 35.44 -6.27
CA PHE A 19 14.95 33.99 -6.44
C PHE A 19 14.61 33.37 -5.08
N THR A 20 13.39 32.85 -4.94
CA THR A 20 13.04 31.98 -3.82
C THR A 20 13.77 30.66 -4.01
N VAL A 21 14.90 30.50 -3.34
CA VAL A 21 15.53 29.19 -3.14
C VAL A 21 14.55 28.37 -2.29
N PRO A 22 14.15 27.14 -2.70
CA PRO A 22 13.29 26.32 -1.87
C PRO A 22 13.94 26.13 -0.49
N PRO A 23 13.16 26.07 0.60
CA PRO A 23 13.72 25.81 1.92
C PRO A 23 14.59 24.54 1.86
N ALA A 24 15.84 24.65 2.31
CA ALA A 24 16.72 23.50 2.46
C ALA A 24 16.10 22.54 3.48
N ILE A 25 16.31 21.22 3.30
CA ILE A 25 15.89 20.19 4.26
C ILE A 25 16.47 20.53 5.65
N SER A 26 15.64 21.09 6.52
CA SER A 26 15.97 21.38 7.92
C SER A 26 15.56 20.18 8.78
N SER A 27 16.51 19.31 9.13
CA SER A 27 16.31 18.09 9.94
C SER A 27 16.46 18.39 11.46
N PRO A 28 15.97 17.56 12.41
CA PRO A 28 15.75 16.12 12.34
C PRO A 28 14.27 15.72 12.38
N TYR A 29 13.96 14.54 11.87
CA TYR A 29 12.81 13.71 12.25
C TYR A 29 11.80 14.37 13.18
N SER A 30 10.65 14.78 12.66
CA SER A 30 9.50 14.62 13.55
C SER A 30 9.32 13.10 13.68
N SER A 31 9.34 12.60 14.90
CA SER A 31 8.84 11.25 15.22
C SER A 31 7.52 10.98 14.49
N ASP A 32 6.75 12.04 14.28
CA ASP A 32 5.45 12.08 13.65
C ASP A 32 5.50 11.74 12.15
N ALA A 33 6.48 12.20 11.39
CA ALA A 33 6.62 11.86 9.96
C ALA A 33 7.03 10.40 9.77
N ALA A 34 7.96 9.90 10.58
CA ALA A 34 8.33 8.49 10.59
C ALA A 34 7.16 7.60 11.04
N ALA A 35 6.42 8.01 12.08
CA ALA A 35 5.23 7.30 12.53
C ALA A 35 4.13 7.29 11.46
N THR A 36 3.90 8.42 10.79
CA THR A 36 2.91 8.53 9.70
C THR A 36 3.30 7.65 8.50
N PHE A 37 4.59 7.64 8.15
CA PHE A 37 5.12 6.74 7.14
C PHE A 37 4.86 5.28 7.50
N GLN A 38 5.18 4.87 8.73
CA GLN A 38 4.94 3.51 9.20
C GLN A 38 3.45 3.16 9.20
N ILE A 39 2.56 4.08 9.61
CA ILE A 39 1.11 3.86 9.56
C ILE A 39 0.64 3.55 8.14
N HIS A 40 1.13 4.28 7.14
CA HIS A 40 0.81 4.00 5.73
C HIS A 40 1.31 2.63 5.29
N VAL A 41 2.53 2.26 5.66
CA VAL A 41 3.11 0.93 5.38
C VAL A 41 2.31 -0.17 6.05
N ASP A 42 2.07 -0.09 7.37
CA ASP A 42 1.31 -1.08 8.14
C ASP A 42 -0.09 -1.27 7.57
N THR A 43 -0.73 -0.15 7.19
CA THR A 43 -2.06 -0.20 6.59
C THR A 43 -2.04 -0.89 5.24
N LEU A 44 -1.08 -0.56 4.39
CA LEU A 44 -1.04 -1.06 3.01
C LEU A 44 -0.52 -2.49 2.93
N ALA A 45 0.41 -2.89 3.80
CA ALA A 45 1.08 -4.20 3.80
C ALA A 45 0.58 -5.14 4.91
N THR A 46 -0.71 -5.06 5.24
CA THR A 46 -1.39 -6.05 6.08
C THR A 46 -1.90 -7.25 5.26
N ASP A 47 -1.89 -8.44 5.87
CA ASP A 47 -2.48 -9.66 5.31
C ASP A 47 -3.95 -9.47 4.85
N ALA A 48 -4.70 -8.57 5.51
CA ALA A 48 -6.09 -8.28 5.16
C ALA A 48 -6.23 -7.68 3.74
N LEU A 49 -5.15 -7.08 3.21
CA LEU A 49 -5.05 -6.56 1.85
C LEU A 49 -4.51 -7.59 0.85
N GLU A 50 -4.41 -8.86 1.25
CA GLU A 50 -4.22 -10.00 0.35
C GLU A 50 -3.04 -9.79 -0.63
N GLY A 51 -1.97 -9.14 -0.14
CA GLY A 51 -0.78 -8.80 -0.91
C GLY A 51 -1.02 -7.89 -2.13
N ARG A 52 -2.14 -7.16 -2.14
CA ARG A 52 -2.55 -6.23 -3.20
C ARG A 52 -2.46 -6.84 -4.62
N GLY A 53 -2.73 -8.14 -4.72
CA GLY A 53 -2.71 -8.86 -5.99
C GLY A 53 -3.76 -8.36 -6.98
N LEU A 54 -3.45 -8.37 -8.28
CA LEU A 54 -4.39 -7.94 -9.30
C LEU A 54 -5.70 -8.75 -9.25
N GLY A 55 -6.82 -8.05 -9.07
CA GLY A 55 -8.16 -8.65 -9.02
C GLY A 55 -8.59 -9.15 -7.64
N THR A 56 -7.79 -8.97 -6.60
CA THR A 56 -8.17 -9.32 -5.21
C THR A 56 -9.11 -8.29 -4.59
N ARG A 57 -9.68 -8.60 -3.41
CA ARG A 57 -10.40 -7.59 -2.61
C ARG A 57 -9.40 -6.58 -2.06
N GLY A 58 -8.25 -7.07 -1.62
CA GLY A 58 -7.23 -6.26 -0.99
C GLY A 58 -6.70 -5.09 -1.85
N ILE A 59 -6.47 -5.29 -3.14
CA ILE A 59 -6.06 -4.17 -4.01
C ILE A 59 -7.15 -3.08 -4.11
N ARG A 60 -8.44 -3.44 -4.03
CA ARG A 60 -9.55 -2.45 -4.04
C ARG A 60 -9.62 -1.63 -2.76
N LEU A 61 -9.28 -2.25 -1.64
CA LEU A 61 -9.21 -1.56 -0.35
C LEU A 61 -8.00 -0.61 -0.32
N ALA A 62 -6.85 -1.04 -0.84
CA ALA A 62 -5.68 -0.18 -1.01
C ALA A 62 -5.98 1.00 -1.96
N GLU A 63 -6.62 0.74 -3.10
CA GLU A 63 -7.04 1.79 -4.04
C GLU A 63 -7.91 2.87 -3.38
N ARG A 64 -8.86 2.45 -2.54
CA ARG A 64 -9.74 3.35 -1.80
C ARG A 64 -8.95 4.18 -0.77
N TYR A 65 -8.12 3.51 0.02
CA TYR A 65 -7.28 4.16 1.03
C TYR A 65 -6.40 5.24 0.42
N ILE A 66 -5.68 4.93 -0.66
CA ILE A 66 -4.78 5.88 -1.33
C ILE A 66 -5.58 7.05 -1.90
N ALA A 67 -6.71 6.80 -2.55
CA ALA A 67 -7.55 7.86 -3.10
C ALA A 67 -8.09 8.79 -2.01
N ASP A 68 -8.55 8.24 -0.87
CA ASP A 68 -9.06 9.04 0.25
C ASP A 68 -7.94 9.89 0.87
N ARG A 69 -6.70 9.37 0.99
CA ARG A 69 -5.55 10.13 1.52
C ARG A 69 -5.09 11.24 0.60
N LEU A 70 -5.07 11.02 -0.72
CA LEU A 70 -4.72 12.06 -1.69
C LEU A 70 -5.77 13.18 -1.74
N ALA A 71 -7.07 12.83 -1.62
CA ALA A 71 -8.14 13.81 -1.53
C ALA A 71 -8.04 14.65 -0.23
N GLN A 72 -7.71 14.02 0.90
CA GLN A 72 -7.49 14.71 2.18
C GLN A 72 -6.29 15.68 2.12
N ALA A 73 -5.30 15.39 1.29
CA ALA A 73 -4.14 16.26 1.06
C ALA A 73 -4.42 17.43 0.10
N GLY A 74 -5.69 17.70 -0.25
CA GLY A 74 -6.10 18.86 -1.06
C GLY A 74 -5.96 18.69 -2.57
N PHE A 75 -5.64 17.48 -3.07
CA PHE A 75 -5.53 17.24 -4.50
C PHE A 75 -6.88 16.89 -5.14
N GLU A 76 -7.08 17.31 -6.40
CA GLU A 76 -8.29 17.05 -7.16
C GLU A 76 -8.18 15.73 -7.95
N ALA A 77 -9.25 14.94 -7.96
CA ALA A 77 -9.32 13.72 -8.75
C ALA A 77 -9.42 14.05 -10.26
N ILE A 78 -8.53 13.47 -11.07
CA ILE A 78 -8.45 13.75 -12.52
C ILE A 78 -8.40 12.49 -13.39
N GLY A 79 -8.81 11.35 -12.85
CA GLY A 79 -9.02 10.12 -13.62
C GLY A 79 -10.25 10.18 -14.52
N ASP A 80 -10.74 9.01 -14.95
CA ASP A 80 -11.80 8.91 -15.94
C ASP A 80 -13.06 9.64 -15.47
N GLY A 81 -13.54 10.59 -16.28
CA GLY A 81 -14.74 11.38 -15.96
C GLY A 81 -14.61 12.26 -14.71
N GLY A 82 -13.39 12.61 -14.28
CA GLY A 82 -13.14 13.35 -13.04
C GLY A 82 -13.17 12.47 -11.79
N SER A 83 -13.19 11.14 -11.94
CA SER A 83 -13.07 10.22 -10.81
C SER A 83 -11.62 10.05 -10.37
N PRO A 84 -11.34 9.49 -9.17
CA PRO A 84 -9.96 9.17 -8.76
C PRO A 84 -9.25 8.14 -9.64
N PHE A 85 -9.97 7.42 -10.50
CA PHE A 85 -9.50 6.20 -11.13
C PHE A 85 -9.39 6.34 -12.64
N GLN A 86 -8.22 6.01 -13.20
CA GLN A 86 -8.04 5.73 -14.62
C GLN A 86 -8.07 4.21 -14.83
N LYS A 87 -9.13 3.73 -15.48
CA LYS A 87 -9.45 2.30 -15.59
C LYS A 87 -8.85 1.69 -16.84
N PHE A 88 -8.32 0.48 -16.71
CA PHE A 88 -7.81 -0.30 -17.84
C PHE A 88 -7.92 -1.79 -17.57
N ALA A 89 -7.76 -2.60 -18.62
CA ALA A 89 -7.81 -4.05 -18.49
C ALA A 89 -6.47 -4.67 -18.92
N VAL A 90 -6.01 -5.65 -18.14
CA VAL A 90 -4.80 -6.42 -18.43
C VAL A 90 -5.13 -7.90 -18.49
N ALA A 91 -4.51 -8.62 -19.42
CA ALA A 91 -4.60 -10.07 -19.43
C ALA A 91 -3.71 -10.60 -18.29
N THR A 92 -4.30 -11.35 -17.35
CA THR A 92 -3.60 -11.96 -16.22
C THR A 92 -3.42 -13.46 -16.39
N ALA A 93 -4.27 -14.10 -17.19
CA ALA A 93 -4.12 -15.48 -17.62
C ALA A 93 -4.49 -15.66 -19.10
N ILE A 94 -3.92 -16.69 -19.70
CA ILE A 94 -4.31 -17.20 -21.01
C ILE A 94 -4.63 -18.68 -20.82
N GLU A 95 -5.82 -19.08 -21.25
CA GLU A 95 -6.31 -20.44 -21.16
C GLU A 95 -6.58 -20.98 -22.55
N LEU A 96 -6.18 -22.24 -22.78
CA LEU A 96 -6.55 -22.96 -23.99
C LEU A 96 -7.94 -23.56 -23.79
N ASP A 97 -8.90 -23.16 -24.62
CA ASP A 97 -10.27 -23.68 -24.59
C ASP A 97 -10.26 -25.19 -24.89
N GLU A 98 -11.02 -25.98 -24.12
CA GLU A 98 -11.10 -27.44 -24.26
C GLU A 98 -11.59 -27.90 -25.65
N ARG A 99 -12.28 -27.02 -26.39
CA ARG A 99 -12.73 -27.27 -27.77
C ARG A 99 -11.65 -26.98 -28.81
N SER A 100 -10.46 -26.51 -28.39
CA SER A 100 -9.31 -26.37 -29.29
C SER A 100 -8.99 -27.75 -29.85
N ALA A 101 -8.92 -27.86 -31.17
CA ALA A 101 -8.60 -29.13 -31.81
C ALA A 101 -7.10 -29.40 -31.70
N ALA A 102 -6.71 -30.66 -31.50
CA ALA A 102 -5.31 -31.06 -31.48
C ALA A 102 -4.57 -30.62 -32.75
N LEU A 103 -3.30 -30.20 -32.60
CA LEU A 103 -2.46 -29.84 -33.74
C LEU A 103 -2.16 -31.09 -34.57
N ARG A 104 -2.39 -31.00 -35.89
CA ARG A 104 -2.21 -32.12 -36.81
C ARG A 104 -1.19 -31.80 -37.87
N LEU A 105 -0.20 -32.68 -37.97
CA LEU A 105 0.83 -32.67 -38.99
C LEU A 105 0.46 -33.69 -40.06
N VAL A 106 0.36 -33.24 -41.31
CA VAL A 106 0.00 -34.08 -42.46
C VAL A 106 1.21 -34.23 -43.37
N SER A 107 1.49 -35.45 -43.77
CA SER A 107 2.55 -35.82 -44.71
C SER A 107 2.07 -36.94 -45.65
N PRO A 108 2.80 -37.27 -46.73
CA PRO A 108 2.41 -38.35 -47.65
C PRO A 108 2.26 -39.73 -46.98
N ASP A 109 2.94 -39.97 -45.85
CA ASP A 109 2.86 -41.20 -45.04
C ASP A 109 1.68 -41.23 -44.05
N GLY A 110 0.93 -40.13 -43.91
CA GLY A 110 -0.29 -40.07 -43.09
C GLY A 110 -0.46 -38.77 -42.30
N GLU A 111 -1.48 -38.76 -41.43
CA GLU A 111 -1.78 -37.66 -40.53
C GLU A 111 -1.43 -38.04 -39.08
N ARG A 112 -0.75 -37.15 -38.37
CA ARG A 112 -0.34 -37.35 -36.97
C ARG A 112 -0.88 -36.23 -36.09
N SER A 113 -1.46 -36.60 -34.96
CA SER A 113 -1.87 -35.66 -33.91
C SER A 113 -0.73 -35.48 -32.91
N LEU A 114 -0.50 -34.27 -32.43
CA LEU A 114 0.55 -33.97 -31.46
C LEU A 114 0.00 -33.78 -30.04
N GLU A 115 0.82 -34.13 -29.06
CA GLU A 115 0.51 -33.95 -27.65
C GLU A 115 0.85 -32.54 -27.15
N LEU A 116 -0.12 -31.85 -26.56
CA LEU A 116 0.06 -30.51 -25.98
C LEU A 116 0.97 -30.59 -24.74
N GLY A 117 1.92 -29.66 -24.63
CA GLY A 117 2.86 -29.57 -23.51
C GLY A 117 4.08 -30.50 -23.63
N HIS A 118 4.00 -31.52 -24.49
CA HIS A 118 5.12 -32.39 -24.84
C HIS A 118 5.67 -32.08 -26.24
N ASP A 119 4.83 -32.19 -27.27
CA ASP A 119 5.23 -31.98 -28.67
C ASP A 119 5.09 -30.52 -29.09
N TRP A 120 4.08 -29.81 -28.59
CA TRP A 120 3.81 -28.42 -28.96
C TRP A 120 3.13 -27.63 -27.83
N ALA A 121 3.21 -26.31 -27.91
CA ALA A 121 2.44 -25.40 -27.05
C ALA A 121 2.09 -24.11 -27.80
N PRO A 122 0.95 -23.45 -27.49
CA PRO A 122 0.68 -22.10 -27.98
C PRO A 122 1.73 -21.12 -27.47
N PHE A 123 2.13 -20.17 -28.31
CA PHE A 123 3.05 -19.13 -27.88
C PHE A 123 2.33 -18.07 -27.01
N PRO A 124 2.96 -17.47 -25.99
CA PRO A 124 2.38 -16.44 -25.11
C PRO A 124 1.63 -15.27 -25.77
N ILE A 125 2.05 -14.88 -26.98
CA ILE A 125 1.41 -13.81 -27.76
C ILE A 125 0.55 -14.35 -28.92
N ALA A 126 0.29 -15.65 -28.99
CA ALA A 126 -0.52 -16.23 -30.05
C ALA A 126 -1.94 -15.63 -30.10
N GLY A 127 -2.43 -15.43 -31.32
CA GLY A 127 -3.83 -15.17 -31.62
C GLY A 127 -4.65 -16.46 -31.62
N SER A 128 -5.98 -16.31 -31.61
CA SER A 128 -6.90 -17.44 -31.83
C SER A 128 -7.23 -17.59 -33.30
N GLY A 129 -7.46 -18.81 -33.77
CA GLY A 129 -7.88 -19.06 -35.13
C GLY A 129 -7.82 -20.53 -35.53
N ARG A 130 -8.68 -20.90 -36.47
CA ARG A 130 -8.60 -22.17 -37.19
C ARG A 130 -7.74 -21.96 -38.43
N PHE A 131 -6.82 -22.88 -38.66
CA PHE A 131 -5.94 -22.85 -39.81
C PHE A 131 -5.82 -24.26 -40.41
N ASP A 132 -5.73 -24.30 -41.74
CA ASP A 132 -5.51 -25.51 -42.53
C ASP A 132 -4.80 -25.09 -43.82
N GLY A 133 -3.48 -25.20 -43.83
CA GLY A 133 -2.66 -24.67 -44.92
C GLY A 133 -1.48 -25.58 -45.27
N PRO A 134 -1.08 -25.61 -46.55
CA PRO A 134 0.15 -26.28 -46.96
C PRO A 134 1.35 -25.59 -46.29
N LEU A 135 2.37 -26.40 -45.97
CA LEU A 135 3.55 -25.94 -45.24
C LEU A 135 4.52 -25.18 -46.17
N LEU A 136 4.98 -24.03 -45.69
CA LEU A 136 6.09 -23.28 -46.27
C LEU A 136 7.17 -23.14 -45.20
N PHE A 137 8.41 -23.50 -45.53
CA PHE A 137 9.55 -23.20 -44.69
C PHE A 137 10.01 -21.77 -44.96
N GLY A 138 10.05 -20.93 -43.93
CA GLY A 138 10.34 -19.50 -44.04
C GLY A 138 11.68 -19.08 -43.48
N GLY A 139 12.64 -20.00 -43.30
CA GLY A 139 13.93 -19.67 -42.68
C GLY A 139 13.75 -19.18 -41.24
N TYR A 140 14.20 -17.96 -40.94
CA TYR A 140 13.95 -17.30 -39.66
C TYR A 140 12.69 -16.41 -39.69
N ALA A 141 11.96 -16.36 -40.80
CA ALA A 141 10.82 -15.48 -41.05
C ALA A 141 11.13 -13.99 -40.77
N LEU A 142 12.35 -13.58 -41.09
CA LEU A 142 12.84 -12.22 -40.86
C LEU A 142 12.53 -11.32 -42.06
N HIS A 143 11.97 -10.13 -41.83
CA HIS A 143 11.80 -9.09 -42.85
C HIS A 143 12.64 -7.87 -42.47
N ALA A 144 13.90 -7.85 -42.91
CA ALA A 144 14.86 -6.77 -42.61
C ALA A 144 15.60 -6.29 -43.88
N PRO A 145 14.89 -5.82 -44.92
CA PRO A 145 15.51 -5.41 -46.19
C PRO A 145 16.53 -4.27 -46.02
N GLU A 146 16.32 -3.37 -45.05
CA GLU A 146 17.28 -2.31 -44.72
C GLU A 146 18.63 -2.84 -44.20
N ARG A 147 18.66 -4.09 -43.73
CA ARG A 147 19.85 -4.79 -43.25
C ARG A 147 20.35 -5.85 -44.25
N GLY A 148 19.77 -5.87 -45.45
CA GLY A 148 20.17 -6.79 -46.52
C GLY A 148 19.76 -8.24 -46.31
N TYR A 149 18.77 -8.53 -45.45
CA TYR A 149 18.28 -9.88 -45.22
C TYR A 149 16.74 -9.91 -45.12
N ASP A 150 16.09 -10.65 -46.00
CA ASP A 150 14.63 -10.75 -46.07
C ASP A 150 14.18 -12.16 -46.46
N ASP A 151 13.75 -12.96 -45.48
CA ASP A 151 13.19 -14.30 -45.70
C ASP A 151 11.87 -14.25 -46.47
N LEU A 152 11.16 -13.13 -46.42
CA LEU A 152 9.81 -13.01 -46.96
C LEU A 152 9.80 -12.42 -48.38
N GLU A 153 10.98 -12.11 -48.93
CA GLU A 153 11.12 -11.58 -50.28
C GLU A 153 10.61 -12.60 -51.31
N ASN A 154 9.62 -12.20 -52.12
CA ASN A 154 8.99 -13.02 -53.16
C ASN A 154 8.32 -14.32 -52.66
N ALA A 155 8.07 -14.48 -51.36
CA ALA A 155 7.41 -15.66 -50.80
C ALA A 155 5.89 -15.63 -51.06
N ASP A 156 5.34 -16.72 -51.63
CA ASP A 156 3.89 -16.95 -51.76
C ASP A 156 3.31 -17.42 -50.41
N LEU A 157 2.84 -16.48 -49.61
CA LEU A 157 2.39 -16.72 -48.23
C LEU A 157 0.87 -16.88 -48.08
N GLU A 158 0.09 -16.58 -49.13
CA GLU A 158 -1.37 -16.62 -49.10
C GLU A 158 -1.87 -18.03 -48.74
N GLY A 159 -2.61 -18.14 -47.62
CA GLY A 159 -3.16 -19.40 -47.13
C GLY A 159 -2.12 -20.40 -46.58
N ARG A 160 -0.85 -20.00 -46.45
CA ARG A 160 0.23 -20.89 -45.99
C ARG A 160 0.32 -20.97 -44.47
N VAL A 161 0.71 -22.14 -43.97
CA VAL A 161 1.25 -22.28 -42.62
C VAL A 161 2.77 -22.20 -42.73
N VAL A 162 3.40 -21.28 -42.00
CA VAL A 162 4.83 -21.02 -42.09
C VAL A 162 5.57 -21.70 -40.94
N LEU A 163 6.53 -22.58 -41.26
CA LEU A 163 7.51 -23.10 -40.31
C LEU A 163 8.76 -22.21 -40.34
N ALA A 164 9.17 -21.70 -39.19
CA ALA A 164 10.34 -20.85 -39.07
C ALA A 164 11.16 -21.17 -37.81
N PHE A 165 12.44 -20.86 -37.88
CA PHE A 165 13.32 -20.83 -36.72
C PHE A 165 13.00 -19.61 -35.84
N ARG A 166 13.11 -19.81 -34.53
CA ARG A 166 13.23 -18.71 -33.57
C ARG A 166 14.55 -17.97 -33.76
N TYR A 167 14.61 -16.73 -33.25
CA TYR A 167 15.80 -15.87 -33.31
C TYR A 167 16.18 -15.41 -34.74
N GLU A 168 17.47 -15.28 -35.05
CA GLU A 168 18.01 -14.75 -36.31
C GLU A 168 19.31 -15.46 -36.71
N PRO A 169 19.69 -15.42 -38.00
CA PRO A 169 20.93 -16.04 -38.47
C PRO A 169 22.16 -15.48 -37.75
N ARG A 170 23.11 -16.36 -37.41
CA ARG A 170 24.38 -16.00 -36.76
C ARG A 170 24.24 -15.18 -35.47
N GLU A 171 23.15 -15.35 -34.73
CA GLU A 171 22.87 -14.61 -33.47
C GLU A 171 23.98 -14.68 -32.39
N ASN A 172 24.90 -15.63 -32.47
CA ASN A 172 26.03 -15.79 -31.56
C ASN A 172 27.37 -15.31 -32.12
N ASP A 173 27.39 -14.77 -33.33
CA ASP A 173 28.59 -14.27 -34.02
C ASP A 173 28.70 -12.75 -33.84
N ALA A 174 29.81 -12.29 -33.25
CA ALA A 174 30.10 -10.86 -33.13
C ALA A 174 30.26 -10.16 -34.49
N ALA A 175 30.56 -10.91 -35.55
CA ALA A 175 30.65 -10.41 -36.91
C ALA A 175 29.32 -10.51 -37.70
N SER A 176 28.20 -10.86 -37.05
CA SER A 176 26.90 -10.91 -37.72
C SER A 176 26.53 -9.55 -38.35
N PRO A 177 26.07 -9.52 -39.61
CA PRO A 177 25.63 -8.29 -40.27
C PRO A 177 24.30 -7.74 -39.70
N LEU A 178 23.60 -8.53 -38.90
CA LEU A 178 22.33 -8.19 -38.24
C LEU A 178 22.56 -7.60 -36.84
N ASP A 179 23.51 -6.67 -36.69
CA ASP A 179 23.86 -6.03 -35.38
C ASP A 179 24.69 -6.91 -34.41
N GLY A 180 25.52 -7.82 -34.95
CA GLY A 180 26.45 -8.63 -34.16
C GLY A 180 25.73 -9.64 -33.27
N THR A 181 26.09 -9.71 -31.99
CA THR A 181 25.41 -10.57 -31.00
C THR A 181 24.20 -9.90 -30.35
N ARG A 182 23.76 -8.75 -30.87
CA ARG A 182 22.54 -8.07 -30.42
C ARG A 182 21.46 -8.38 -31.45
N PRO A 183 20.33 -8.98 -31.04
CA PRO A 183 19.24 -9.24 -31.93
C PRO A 183 18.58 -7.93 -32.37
N ILE A 184 18.05 -7.98 -33.57
CA ILE A 184 17.38 -6.84 -34.19
C ILE A 184 15.88 -6.83 -33.87
N PRO A 185 15.23 -5.66 -33.87
CA PRO A 185 13.79 -5.56 -33.60
C PRO A 185 12.95 -6.53 -34.43
N GLU A 186 13.30 -6.70 -35.70
CA GLU A 186 12.62 -7.53 -36.69
C GLU A 186 12.64 -9.02 -36.32
N SER A 187 13.59 -9.47 -35.49
CA SER A 187 13.65 -10.86 -35.04
C SER A 187 12.68 -11.17 -33.89
N ALA A 188 12.02 -10.15 -33.30
CA ALA A 188 11.02 -10.41 -32.29
C ALA A 188 9.78 -11.10 -32.90
N ILE A 189 9.24 -12.09 -32.20
CA ILE A 189 8.15 -12.95 -32.71
C ILE A 189 6.91 -12.15 -33.14
N ALA A 190 6.60 -11.04 -32.47
CA ALA A 190 5.50 -10.16 -32.86
C ALA A 190 5.71 -9.58 -34.27
N PHE A 191 6.91 -9.07 -34.58
CA PHE A 191 7.23 -8.53 -35.91
C PHE A 191 7.20 -9.61 -36.99
N LYS A 192 7.71 -10.80 -36.69
CA LYS A 192 7.61 -11.95 -37.62
C LYS A 192 6.15 -12.30 -37.91
N ALA A 193 5.33 -12.40 -36.87
CA ALA A 193 3.91 -12.74 -37.01
C ALA A 193 3.14 -11.68 -37.80
N ASP A 194 3.37 -10.39 -37.54
CA ASP A 194 2.74 -9.29 -38.28
C ASP A 194 3.17 -9.31 -39.75
N ALA A 195 4.47 -9.44 -40.03
CA ALA A 195 4.99 -9.47 -41.40
C ALA A 195 4.43 -10.65 -42.23
N LEU A 196 4.20 -11.80 -41.58
CA LEU A 196 3.56 -12.97 -42.19
C LEU A 196 2.06 -12.77 -42.40
N ALA A 197 1.36 -12.21 -41.40
CA ALA A 197 -0.08 -11.94 -41.45
C ALA A 197 -0.43 -10.97 -42.59
N ASP A 198 0.34 -9.89 -42.71
CA ASP A 198 0.17 -8.86 -43.75
C ASP A 198 0.33 -9.42 -45.18
N ARG A 199 0.92 -10.61 -45.31
CA ARG A 199 1.18 -11.30 -46.58
C ARG A 199 0.32 -12.55 -46.77
N GLY A 200 -0.71 -12.75 -45.92
CA GLY A 200 -1.72 -13.79 -46.12
C GLY A 200 -1.41 -15.15 -45.48
N ALA A 201 -0.35 -15.28 -44.68
CA ALA A 201 -0.12 -16.51 -43.91
C ALA A 201 -1.25 -16.73 -42.90
N VAL A 202 -1.58 -18.00 -42.62
CA VAL A 202 -2.71 -18.36 -41.73
C VAL A 202 -2.29 -18.91 -40.37
N ALA A 203 -1.02 -19.30 -40.21
CA ALA A 203 -0.42 -19.65 -38.91
C ALA A 203 1.12 -19.64 -38.99
N LEU A 204 1.76 -19.47 -37.84
CA LEU A 204 3.21 -19.55 -37.65
C LEU A 204 3.56 -20.70 -36.70
N ILE A 205 4.38 -21.64 -37.18
CA ILE A 205 5.00 -22.70 -36.39
C ILE A 205 6.46 -22.32 -36.15
N LEU A 206 6.81 -22.15 -34.89
CA LEU A 206 8.16 -21.82 -34.44
C LEU A 206 8.85 -23.08 -33.91
N VAL A 207 10.08 -23.29 -34.35
CA VAL A 207 10.97 -24.31 -33.77
C VAL A 207 12.26 -23.61 -33.30
N ASP A 208 12.77 -24.00 -32.13
CA ASP A 208 14.12 -23.59 -31.74
C ASP A 208 15.11 -24.26 -32.72
N GLY A 209 16.11 -23.51 -33.22
CA GLY A 209 17.10 -24.07 -34.14
C GLY A 209 17.84 -25.28 -33.54
N PRO A 210 18.09 -26.37 -34.28
CA PRO A 210 18.87 -27.51 -33.79
C PRO A 210 20.30 -27.15 -33.36
N LEU A 211 20.88 -26.11 -33.96
CA LEU A 211 22.20 -25.57 -33.61
C LEU A 211 22.12 -24.54 -32.47
N ALA A 212 20.94 -24.29 -31.93
CA ALA A 212 20.79 -23.46 -30.75
C ALA A 212 21.39 -24.17 -29.52
N LYS A 213 22.16 -23.41 -28.73
CA LYS A 213 22.77 -23.88 -27.48
C LYS A 213 21.75 -23.98 -26.33
N SER A 214 20.53 -23.51 -26.52
CA SER A 214 19.46 -23.55 -25.52
C SER A 214 18.82 -24.94 -25.41
N ALA A 215 18.33 -25.25 -24.20
CA ALA A 215 17.44 -26.38 -24.00
C ALA A 215 16.15 -26.20 -24.81
N ASP A 216 15.69 -27.27 -25.46
CA ASP A 216 14.42 -27.29 -26.19
C ASP A 216 13.27 -27.30 -25.17
N ARG A 217 12.69 -26.13 -24.90
CA ARG A 217 11.62 -25.97 -23.92
C ARG A 217 10.44 -25.25 -24.53
N LEU A 218 9.29 -25.89 -24.49
CA LEU A 218 8.04 -25.27 -24.87
C LEU A 218 7.70 -24.10 -23.92
N PRO A 219 7.16 -22.99 -24.45
CA PRO A 219 6.82 -21.83 -23.64
C PRO A 219 5.64 -22.14 -22.72
N ARG A 220 5.64 -21.51 -21.53
CA ARG A 220 4.46 -21.49 -20.67
C ARG A 220 3.47 -20.45 -21.18
N LEU A 221 2.19 -20.79 -21.15
CA LEU A 221 1.12 -19.93 -21.63
C LEU A 221 0.80 -18.84 -20.58
N THR A 222 1.62 -17.79 -20.55
CA THR A 222 1.42 -16.61 -19.70
C THR A 222 1.30 -15.34 -20.56
N PRO A 223 0.45 -14.37 -20.20
CA PRO A 223 0.34 -13.14 -20.97
C PRO A 223 1.62 -12.29 -20.87
N THR A 224 2.33 -12.13 -21.99
CA THR A 224 3.53 -11.28 -22.09
C THR A 224 3.33 -10.04 -22.95
N GLY A 225 2.23 -9.98 -23.70
CA GLY A 225 1.91 -8.89 -24.61
C GLY A 225 0.52 -9.04 -25.25
N PRO A 226 0.17 -8.12 -26.18
CA PRO A 226 -1.06 -8.26 -26.96
C PRO A 226 -1.05 -9.56 -27.77
N ALA A 227 -2.23 -10.04 -28.13
CA ALA A 227 -2.34 -11.16 -29.07
C ALA A 227 -1.91 -10.71 -30.46
N ALA A 228 -1.08 -11.51 -31.11
CA ALA A 228 -0.74 -11.38 -32.51
C ALA A 228 -1.95 -11.72 -33.40
N ALA A 229 -1.89 -11.29 -34.67
CA ALA A 229 -2.94 -11.57 -35.64
C ALA A 229 -3.05 -13.07 -36.00
N LEU A 230 -1.96 -13.83 -35.87
CA LEU A 230 -1.90 -15.24 -36.23
C LEU A 230 -1.96 -16.18 -35.03
N PRO A 231 -2.51 -17.40 -35.21
CA PRO A 231 -2.14 -18.54 -34.40
C PRO A 231 -0.62 -18.76 -34.46
N ILE A 232 0.03 -18.80 -33.30
CA ILE A 232 1.48 -19.05 -33.17
C ILE A 232 1.70 -20.26 -32.28
N ILE A 233 2.44 -21.24 -32.78
CA ILE A 233 2.70 -22.50 -32.10
C ILE A 233 4.20 -22.69 -31.96
N ALA A 234 4.66 -22.99 -30.76
CA ALA A 234 5.97 -23.56 -30.55
C ALA A 234 5.89 -25.08 -30.72
N LEU A 235 6.72 -25.63 -31.60
CA LEU A 235 6.88 -27.06 -31.83
C LEU A 235 8.23 -27.48 -31.25
N SER A 236 8.28 -28.61 -30.53
CA SER A 236 9.55 -29.14 -30.04
C SER A 236 10.41 -29.61 -31.22
N ARG A 237 11.73 -29.51 -31.08
CA ARG A 237 12.68 -29.98 -32.10
C ARG A 237 12.48 -31.46 -32.37
N GLU A 238 12.23 -32.25 -31.33
CA GLU A 238 11.98 -33.68 -31.46
C GLU A 238 10.73 -33.96 -32.31
N ALA A 239 9.61 -33.27 -32.04
CA ALA A 239 8.39 -33.43 -32.83
C ALA A 239 8.58 -32.97 -34.28
N ALA A 240 9.30 -31.87 -34.50
CA ALA A 240 9.61 -31.37 -35.83
C ALA A 240 10.51 -32.33 -36.63
N ASP A 241 11.59 -32.84 -36.03
CA ASP A 241 12.50 -33.80 -36.66
C ASP A 241 11.81 -35.12 -37.01
N ARG A 242 10.98 -35.65 -36.10
CA ARG A 242 10.19 -36.87 -36.35
C ARG A 242 9.21 -36.71 -37.52
N TRP A 243 8.76 -35.49 -37.79
CA TRP A 243 7.87 -35.17 -38.91
C TRP A 243 8.62 -34.92 -40.21
N LEU A 244 9.70 -34.12 -40.18
CA LEU A 244 10.35 -33.57 -41.37
C LEU A 244 11.47 -34.47 -41.92
N ARG A 245 12.25 -35.14 -41.07
CA ARG A 245 13.37 -35.98 -41.53
C ARG A 245 12.96 -37.12 -42.46
N PRO A 246 11.85 -37.86 -42.22
CA PRO A 246 11.38 -38.89 -43.15
C PRO A 246 11.02 -38.34 -44.53
N GLN A 247 10.76 -37.03 -44.63
CA GLN A 247 10.42 -36.31 -45.86
C GLN A 247 11.67 -35.74 -46.54
N GLY A 248 12.87 -36.06 -46.04
CA GLY A 248 14.13 -35.58 -46.58
C GLY A 248 14.47 -34.14 -46.19
N PHE A 249 13.85 -33.59 -45.14
CA PHE A 249 14.09 -32.23 -44.67
C PHE A 249 14.75 -32.25 -43.28
N ASP A 250 16.02 -31.85 -43.22
CA ASP A 250 16.83 -31.83 -41.99
C ASP A 250 17.01 -30.39 -41.49
N LEU A 251 16.35 -30.05 -40.38
CA LEU A 251 16.40 -28.71 -39.80
C LEU A 251 17.83 -28.26 -39.46
N ALA A 252 18.73 -29.16 -39.07
CA ALA A 252 20.09 -28.79 -38.71
C ALA A 252 20.91 -28.37 -39.94
N ALA A 253 20.73 -29.09 -41.04
CA ALA A 253 21.37 -28.77 -42.32
C ALA A 253 20.85 -27.44 -42.88
N GLU A 254 19.54 -27.20 -42.80
CA GLU A 254 18.93 -25.95 -43.23
C GLU A 254 19.41 -24.75 -42.42
N GLN A 255 19.45 -24.88 -41.09
CA GLN A 255 19.96 -23.83 -40.22
C GLN A 255 21.44 -23.52 -40.52
N ALA A 256 22.28 -24.54 -40.68
CA ALA A 256 23.69 -24.37 -41.02
C ALA A 256 23.87 -23.66 -42.38
N GLY A 257 23.07 -24.01 -43.37
CA GLY A 257 23.08 -23.37 -44.69
C GLY A 257 22.73 -21.89 -44.60
N ILE A 258 21.61 -21.55 -43.95
CA ILE A 258 21.18 -20.16 -43.77
C ILE A 258 22.22 -19.35 -43.01
N ASP A 259 22.71 -19.87 -41.87
CA ASP A 259 23.67 -19.17 -41.03
C ASP A 259 25.02 -19.00 -41.76
N SER A 260 25.46 -19.96 -42.57
CA SER A 260 26.73 -19.84 -43.28
C SER A 260 26.64 -18.91 -44.49
N GLU A 261 25.57 -18.99 -45.29
CA GLU A 261 25.44 -18.23 -46.54
C GLU A 261 24.84 -16.83 -46.35
N MET A 262 24.15 -16.59 -45.24
CA MET A 262 23.35 -15.37 -45.00
C MET A 262 22.34 -15.12 -46.13
N LYS A 263 21.67 -16.18 -46.60
CA LYS A 263 20.65 -16.11 -47.65
C LYS A 263 19.32 -16.70 -47.18
N PRO A 264 18.19 -16.12 -47.60
CA PRO A 264 16.87 -16.73 -47.43
C PRO A 264 16.81 -18.14 -48.02
N ALA A 265 16.20 -19.08 -47.28
CA ALA A 265 15.97 -20.45 -47.73
C ALA A 265 14.47 -20.77 -47.93
N THR A 266 13.66 -19.72 -48.06
CA THR A 266 12.20 -19.79 -48.08
C THR A 266 11.69 -20.61 -49.26
N ARG A 267 10.90 -21.66 -48.96
CA ARG A 267 10.31 -22.53 -49.99
C ARG A 267 9.12 -23.32 -49.49
N ALA A 268 8.20 -23.66 -50.40
CA ALA A 268 7.13 -24.61 -50.11
C ALA A 268 7.70 -26.01 -49.85
N LEU A 269 7.07 -26.76 -48.96
CA LEU A 269 7.37 -28.18 -48.71
C LEU A 269 6.21 -29.05 -49.23
N PRO A 270 6.29 -29.56 -50.48
CA PRO A 270 5.18 -30.26 -51.12
C PRO A 270 4.73 -31.49 -50.34
N GLY A 271 3.42 -31.72 -50.28
CA GLY A 271 2.83 -32.85 -49.56
C GLY A 271 2.72 -32.67 -48.05
N LEU A 272 3.31 -31.59 -47.49
CA LEU A 272 3.20 -31.26 -46.07
C LEU A 272 2.13 -30.20 -45.81
N ARG A 273 1.38 -30.38 -44.72
CA ARG A 273 0.28 -29.49 -44.32
C ARG A 273 0.12 -29.52 -42.81
N VAL A 274 -0.35 -28.42 -42.24
CA VAL A 274 -0.69 -28.35 -40.82
C VAL A 274 -2.13 -27.91 -40.67
N ARG A 275 -2.84 -28.58 -39.76
CA ARG A 275 -4.21 -28.20 -39.37
C ARG A 275 -4.30 -28.04 -37.87
N GLY A 276 -5.03 -27.02 -37.44
CA GLY A 276 -5.31 -26.80 -36.02
C GLY A 276 -6.44 -25.81 -35.81
N ASP A 277 -6.96 -25.80 -34.59
CA ASP A 277 -7.95 -24.83 -34.13
C ASP A 277 -7.51 -24.35 -32.75
N LEU A 278 -6.82 -23.20 -32.73
CA LEU A 278 -6.28 -22.63 -31.52
C LEU A 278 -7.29 -21.62 -30.96
N ARG A 279 -7.92 -21.94 -29.82
CA ARG A 279 -8.89 -21.06 -29.17
C ARG A 279 -8.35 -20.67 -27.80
N LEU A 280 -7.92 -19.42 -27.69
CA LEU A 280 -7.32 -18.88 -26.48
C LEU A 280 -8.31 -17.93 -25.80
N GLY A 281 -8.73 -18.31 -24.59
CA GLY A 281 -9.40 -17.42 -23.66
C GLY A 281 -8.37 -16.57 -22.94
N ARG A 282 -8.59 -15.26 -22.84
CA ARG A 282 -7.76 -14.38 -22.00
C ARG A 282 -8.60 -13.88 -20.84
N SER A 283 -8.15 -14.20 -19.63
CA SER A 283 -8.76 -13.68 -18.42
C SER A 283 -8.30 -12.24 -18.24
N MET A 284 -9.22 -11.31 -18.45
CA MET A 284 -8.96 -9.89 -18.33
C MET A 284 -9.28 -9.42 -16.91
N THR A 285 -8.28 -8.92 -16.21
CA THR A 285 -8.46 -8.27 -14.91
C THR A 285 -8.60 -6.77 -15.11
N GLN A 286 -9.63 -6.18 -14.49
CA GLN A 286 -9.81 -4.74 -14.44
C GLN A 286 -8.84 -4.13 -13.41
N CYS A 287 -8.03 -3.19 -13.85
CA CYS A 287 -7.03 -2.46 -13.08
C CYS A 287 -7.36 -0.97 -13.06
N ARG A 288 -6.82 -0.25 -12.09
CA ARG A 288 -7.08 1.18 -11.89
C ARG A 288 -5.81 1.87 -11.46
N ASN A 289 -5.33 2.83 -12.26
CA ASN A 289 -4.40 3.82 -11.72
C ASN A 289 -5.20 4.81 -10.87
N ILE A 290 -4.57 5.36 -9.85
CA ILE A 290 -5.15 6.40 -8.98
C ILE A 290 -4.49 7.71 -9.38
N VAL A 291 -5.27 8.71 -9.74
CA VAL A 291 -4.76 9.93 -10.37
C VAL A 291 -5.38 11.17 -9.74
N PHE A 292 -4.53 11.95 -9.09
CA PHE A 292 -4.87 13.22 -8.47
C PHE A 292 -3.95 14.33 -8.97
N ALA A 293 -4.39 15.58 -8.88
CA ALA A 293 -3.61 16.71 -9.35
C ALA A 293 -3.83 17.98 -8.53
N LEU A 294 -2.75 18.77 -8.44
CA LEU A 294 -2.76 20.16 -8.02
C LEU A 294 -2.54 21.02 -9.27
N PRO A 295 -3.53 21.82 -9.71
CA PRO A 295 -3.42 22.66 -10.89
C PRO A 295 -2.26 23.65 -10.80
N GLY A 296 -1.58 23.93 -11.93
CA GLY A 296 -0.49 24.89 -11.99
C GLY A 296 -0.96 26.35 -11.97
N THR A 297 -0.03 27.28 -11.74
CA THR A 297 -0.29 28.73 -11.66
C THR A 297 0.69 29.53 -12.51
N GLY A 298 0.31 30.76 -12.88
CA GLY A 298 1.16 31.70 -13.60
C GLY A 298 1.63 31.20 -14.98
N ALA A 299 2.84 31.58 -15.37
CA ALA A 299 3.39 31.32 -16.71
C ALA A 299 3.66 29.83 -16.99
N LEU A 300 3.80 29.01 -15.93
CA LEU A 300 4.10 27.58 -16.02
C LEU A 300 2.85 26.69 -15.92
N ALA A 301 1.65 27.25 -15.74
CA ALA A 301 0.44 26.52 -15.40
C ALA A 301 0.05 25.38 -16.37
N SER A 302 0.45 25.49 -17.66
CA SER A 302 0.12 24.51 -18.68
C SER A 302 1.02 23.26 -18.70
N GLU A 303 2.11 23.26 -17.94
CA GLU A 303 3.08 22.16 -17.85
C GLU A 303 2.86 21.35 -16.58
N TRP A 304 3.29 20.09 -16.58
CA TRP A 304 3.03 19.12 -15.50
C TRP A 304 4.28 18.40 -15.02
N VAL A 305 4.38 18.17 -13.72
CA VAL A 305 5.34 17.25 -13.10
C VAL A 305 4.56 16.08 -12.53
N VAL A 306 5.05 14.85 -12.72
CA VAL A 306 4.44 13.64 -12.15
C VAL A 306 5.29 13.16 -10.98
N LEU A 307 4.66 12.93 -9.83
CA LEU A 307 5.22 12.17 -8.71
C LEU A 307 4.43 10.86 -8.60
N SER A 308 5.12 9.71 -8.61
CA SER A 308 4.46 8.41 -8.72
C SER A 308 5.02 7.32 -7.82
N ALA A 309 4.20 6.29 -7.59
CA ALA A 309 4.55 5.00 -6.99
C ALA A 309 3.59 3.91 -7.53
N HIS A 310 3.94 2.63 -7.56
CA HIS A 310 2.94 1.57 -7.81
C HIS A 310 2.33 1.07 -6.51
N HIS A 311 1.12 0.49 -6.56
CA HIS A 311 0.42 -0.06 -5.39
C HIS A 311 0.07 -1.55 -5.49
N ASP A 312 0.15 -2.16 -6.67
CA ASP A 312 -0.08 -3.60 -6.81
C ASP A 312 1.15 -4.39 -6.38
N HIS A 313 0.93 -5.54 -5.74
CA HIS A 313 2.02 -6.50 -5.47
C HIS A 313 1.58 -7.92 -5.86
N LEU A 314 2.35 -8.94 -5.48
CA LEU A 314 2.20 -10.31 -5.97
C LEU A 314 1.01 -11.10 -5.40
N GLY A 315 0.27 -10.55 -4.45
CA GLY A 315 -0.89 -11.20 -3.84
C GLY A 315 -0.52 -12.48 -3.11
N TRP A 316 -0.85 -13.64 -3.70
CA TRP A 316 -0.54 -14.98 -3.14
C TRP A 316 0.73 -15.61 -3.75
N GLY A 317 1.55 -14.80 -4.42
CA GLY A 317 2.80 -15.22 -5.05
C GLY A 317 2.65 -15.69 -6.50
N GLY A 318 3.40 -16.72 -6.87
CA GLY A 318 3.40 -17.30 -8.22
C GLY A 318 4.75 -17.17 -8.92
N ALA A 319 4.74 -17.22 -10.25
CA ALA A 319 5.96 -17.37 -11.06
C ALA A 319 6.97 -16.20 -10.94
N ARG A 320 6.51 -15.02 -10.47
CA ARG A 320 7.35 -13.84 -10.24
C ARG A 320 7.86 -13.71 -8.80
N SER A 321 7.39 -14.58 -7.89
CA SER A 321 7.89 -14.62 -6.52
C SER A 321 9.31 -15.20 -6.45
N MET A 322 10.10 -14.76 -5.46
CA MET A 322 11.35 -15.43 -5.10
C MET A 322 11.14 -16.79 -4.41
N THR A 323 9.90 -17.12 -4.00
CA THR A 323 9.50 -18.43 -3.45
C THR A 323 8.36 -19.05 -4.28
N PRO A 324 8.56 -19.34 -5.59
CA PRO A 324 7.50 -19.53 -6.59
C PRO A 324 6.60 -20.77 -6.41
N GLY A 325 6.73 -21.53 -5.33
CA GLY A 325 5.73 -22.54 -4.97
C GLY A 325 5.34 -22.55 -3.48
N ALA A 326 5.66 -21.49 -2.73
CA ALA A 326 4.95 -21.21 -1.51
C ALA A 326 3.69 -20.41 -1.88
N ARG A 327 2.52 -20.87 -1.45
CA ARG A 327 1.30 -20.06 -1.52
C ARG A 327 1.16 -19.37 -0.18
N ALA A 328 1.62 -18.14 -0.12
CA ALA A 328 1.57 -17.26 1.05
C ALA A 328 1.27 -15.85 0.57
N ILE A 329 0.83 -14.98 1.47
CA ILE A 329 0.59 -13.58 1.14
C ILE A 329 1.95 -12.90 0.97
N HIS A 330 2.10 -12.14 -0.11
CA HIS A 330 3.24 -11.26 -0.35
C HIS A 330 2.76 -9.86 0.01
N ASN A 331 3.06 -9.41 1.23
CA ASN A 331 2.57 -8.13 1.73
C ASN A 331 3.22 -6.95 1.02
N GLY A 332 4.46 -7.08 0.55
CA GLY A 332 5.11 -6.04 -0.22
C GLY A 332 5.28 -4.76 0.59
N ALA A 333 5.85 -4.86 1.79
CA ALA A 333 6.04 -3.72 2.67
C ALA A 333 7.03 -2.72 2.08
N ASP A 334 8.16 -3.19 1.54
CA ASP A 334 9.08 -2.33 0.80
C ASP A 334 8.71 -2.25 -0.69
N ASP A 335 8.43 -3.39 -1.31
CA ASP A 335 7.93 -3.48 -2.68
C ASP A 335 6.43 -3.75 -2.65
N ASN A 336 5.58 -2.77 -2.38
CA ASN A 336 5.76 -1.36 -2.73
C ASN A 336 5.07 -0.38 -1.78
N ALA A 337 4.56 -0.87 -0.64
CA ALA A 337 3.83 -0.03 0.31
C ALA A 337 4.67 1.18 0.77
N SER A 338 5.99 1.03 0.88
CA SER A 338 6.91 2.11 1.22
C SER A 338 6.93 3.24 0.19
N GLY A 339 6.84 2.93 -1.11
CA GLY A 339 6.78 3.92 -2.19
C GLY A 339 5.48 4.73 -2.14
N VAL A 340 4.35 4.05 -1.90
CA VAL A 340 3.05 4.69 -1.71
C VAL A 340 3.02 5.52 -0.42
N ALA A 341 3.61 5.03 0.67
CA ALA A 341 3.73 5.78 1.92
C ALA A 341 4.52 7.08 1.72
N ALA A 342 5.64 7.02 0.98
CA ALA A 342 6.40 8.22 0.63
C ALA A 342 5.61 9.18 -0.27
N LEU A 343 4.83 8.67 -1.23
CA LEU A 343 3.95 9.48 -2.08
C LEU A 343 2.90 10.22 -1.24
N LEU A 344 2.23 9.53 -0.31
CA LEU A 344 1.20 10.09 0.55
C LEU A 344 1.76 11.13 1.51
N LEU A 345 2.92 10.85 2.11
CA LEU A 345 3.58 11.79 3.01
C LEU A 345 4.04 13.05 2.26
N ALA A 346 4.64 12.89 1.07
CA ALA A 346 4.99 14.02 0.22
C ALA A 346 3.76 14.84 -0.20
N ALA A 347 2.64 14.18 -0.53
CA ALA A 347 1.39 14.85 -0.87
C ALA A 347 0.92 15.80 0.23
N GLY A 348 0.99 15.38 1.50
CA GLY A 348 0.58 16.19 2.65
C GLY A 348 1.35 17.50 2.83
N GLU A 349 2.54 17.63 2.24
CA GLU A 349 3.34 18.85 2.31
C GLU A 349 3.31 19.66 1.01
N LEU A 350 3.08 19.01 -0.14
CA LEU A 350 3.25 19.61 -1.46
C LEU A 350 2.32 20.81 -1.71
N GLU A 351 1.06 20.75 -1.27
CA GLU A 351 0.13 21.87 -1.42
C GLU A 351 0.68 23.13 -0.73
N HIS A 352 1.10 23.00 0.52
CA HIS A 352 1.66 24.10 1.31
C HIS A 352 2.98 24.60 0.72
N LEU A 353 3.91 23.70 0.38
CA LEU A 353 5.21 24.07 -0.17
C LEU A 353 5.08 24.82 -1.52
N LEU A 354 4.03 24.53 -2.28
CA LEU A 354 3.76 25.14 -3.59
C LEU A 354 2.85 26.38 -3.52
N ALA A 355 2.24 26.67 -2.37
CA ALA A 355 1.29 27.76 -2.21
C ALA A 355 1.93 29.15 -2.44
N SER A 356 3.21 29.31 -2.12
CA SER A 356 3.93 30.58 -2.22
C SER A 356 4.49 30.90 -3.62
N ALA A 357 4.37 29.99 -4.59
CA ALA A 357 4.94 30.16 -5.92
C ALA A 357 3.97 30.88 -6.88
N ASP A 358 4.32 32.10 -7.29
CA ASP A 358 3.55 32.91 -8.26
C ASP A 358 3.36 32.22 -9.62
N SER A 359 4.33 31.40 -10.03
CA SER A 359 4.30 30.65 -11.28
C SER A 359 4.89 29.26 -11.09
N ARG A 360 4.05 28.23 -11.19
CA ARG A 360 4.44 26.82 -11.07
C ARG A 360 3.67 25.91 -12.02
N ARG A 361 4.30 24.81 -12.39
CA ARG A 361 3.67 23.69 -13.12
C ARG A 361 2.58 23.05 -12.26
N GLY A 362 1.63 22.39 -12.91
CA GLY A 362 0.75 21.45 -12.22
C GLY A 362 1.53 20.25 -11.71
N VAL A 363 1.08 19.66 -10.62
CA VAL A 363 1.65 18.43 -10.05
C VAL A 363 0.61 17.35 -10.10
N ALA A 364 0.91 16.25 -10.79
CA ALA A 364 0.07 15.06 -10.82
C ALA A 364 0.67 14.01 -9.87
N LEU A 365 -0.15 13.52 -8.94
CA LEU A 365 0.16 12.41 -8.06
C LEU A 365 -0.48 11.15 -8.62
N VAL A 366 0.34 10.14 -8.91
CA VAL A 366 -0.13 8.95 -9.62
C VAL A 366 0.30 7.68 -8.89
N SER A 367 -0.66 6.88 -8.46
CA SER A 367 -0.39 5.53 -8.00
C SER A 367 -0.74 4.49 -9.08
N PHE A 368 0.26 3.79 -9.61
CA PHE A 368 0.12 2.86 -10.72
C PHE A 368 -0.30 1.45 -10.27
N SER A 369 -1.07 0.78 -11.11
CA SER A 369 -1.45 -0.63 -10.96
C SER A 369 -0.81 -1.49 -12.04
N ALA A 370 -0.68 -2.78 -11.83
CA ALA A 370 -0.11 -3.76 -12.76
C ALA A 370 1.35 -3.46 -13.17
N GLU A 371 2.15 -2.88 -12.27
CA GLU A 371 3.59 -2.71 -12.42
C GLU A 371 4.27 -4.10 -12.44
N GLU A 372 3.87 -4.98 -11.51
CA GLU A 372 4.44 -6.32 -11.28
C GLU A 372 4.34 -7.25 -12.48
N ILE A 373 3.48 -6.87 -13.43
CA ILE A 373 3.25 -7.60 -14.66
C ILE A 373 3.81 -6.94 -15.92
N GLY A 374 4.69 -5.96 -15.72
CA GLY A 374 5.47 -5.28 -16.73
C GLY A 374 4.96 -3.88 -17.02
N LEU A 375 4.85 -3.03 -16.00
CA LEU A 375 4.61 -1.58 -16.10
C LEU A 375 3.29 -1.23 -16.82
N ARG A 376 2.25 -2.05 -16.66
CA ARG A 376 1.04 -1.90 -17.48
C ARG A 376 0.25 -0.64 -17.13
N GLY A 377 0.25 -0.24 -15.86
CA GLY A 377 -0.37 1.00 -15.40
C GLY A 377 0.28 2.25 -15.97
N SER A 378 1.59 2.42 -15.80
CA SER A 378 2.30 3.57 -16.36
C SER A 378 2.29 3.59 -17.88
N ALA A 379 2.40 2.42 -18.54
CA ALA A 379 2.28 2.31 -19.99
C ALA A 379 0.89 2.74 -20.49
N HIS A 380 -0.17 2.43 -19.73
CA HIS A 380 -1.51 2.90 -20.02
C HIS A 380 -1.63 4.42 -19.82
N TYR A 381 -1.12 4.95 -18.71
CA TYR A 381 -1.15 6.38 -18.39
C TYR A 381 -0.50 7.23 -19.49
N VAL A 382 0.72 6.90 -19.92
CA VAL A 382 1.41 7.69 -20.97
C VAL A 382 0.75 7.56 -22.35
N LYS A 383 -0.12 6.57 -22.56
CA LYS A 383 -0.90 6.40 -23.79
C LYS A 383 -2.24 7.15 -23.74
N HIS A 384 -2.85 7.24 -22.56
CA HIS A 384 -4.14 7.89 -22.35
C HIS A 384 -4.04 8.89 -21.19
N PRO A 385 -3.15 9.89 -21.28
CA PRO A 385 -2.87 10.77 -20.15
C PRO A 385 -4.09 11.69 -19.88
N PRO A 386 -4.37 12.05 -18.62
CA PRO A 386 -5.42 13.02 -18.29
C PRO A 386 -5.21 14.41 -18.91
N HIS A 387 -3.94 14.76 -19.15
CA HIS A 387 -3.50 15.97 -19.84
C HIS A 387 -2.58 15.59 -21.00
N PRO A 388 -2.46 16.41 -22.06
CA PRO A 388 -1.58 16.08 -23.19
C PRO A 388 -0.16 15.71 -22.71
N ILE A 389 0.33 14.52 -23.08
CA ILE A 389 1.58 13.96 -22.53
C ILE A 389 2.79 14.87 -22.80
N GLU A 390 2.75 15.63 -23.89
CA GLU A 390 3.78 16.60 -24.26
C GLU A 390 3.87 17.78 -23.28
N LYS A 391 2.88 17.96 -22.40
CA LYS A 391 2.90 18.95 -21.32
C LYS A 391 3.56 18.42 -20.05
N THR A 392 3.74 17.12 -19.91
CA THR A 392 4.52 16.54 -18.82
C THR A 392 6.01 16.79 -19.05
N VAL A 393 6.67 17.41 -18.08
CA VAL A 393 8.07 17.83 -18.20
C VAL A 393 9.03 16.92 -17.46
N ALA A 394 8.58 16.26 -16.40
CA ALA A 394 9.40 15.38 -15.58
C ALA A 394 8.54 14.36 -14.82
N VAL A 395 9.12 13.20 -14.53
CA VAL A 395 8.55 12.21 -13.60
C VAL A 395 9.56 11.87 -12.49
N ILE A 396 9.07 11.78 -11.26
CA ILE A 396 9.81 11.31 -10.08
C ILE A 396 9.06 10.07 -9.59
N ASN A 397 9.71 8.92 -9.62
CA ASN A 397 9.10 7.65 -9.23
C ASN A 397 9.66 7.14 -7.90
N LEU A 398 8.80 6.61 -7.04
CA LEU A 398 9.09 6.10 -5.71
C LEU A 398 8.77 4.61 -5.66
N ASP A 399 9.79 3.81 -5.37
CA ASP A 399 9.70 2.36 -5.38
C ASP A 399 10.79 1.79 -4.47
N MET A 400 10.42 0.89 -3.56
CA MET A 400 11.30 0.30 -2.56
C MET A 400 12.17 1.33 -1.82
N VAL A 401 11.50 2.25 -1.10
CA VAL A 401 12.14 3.37 -0.39
C VAL A 401 12.19 3.21 1.13
N GLY A 402 11.65 2.11 1.65
CA GLY A 402 11.51 1.82 3.08
C GLY A 402 12.68 1.06 3.69
N ARG A 403 13.63 0.54 2.90
CA ARG A 403 14.80 -0.22 3.40
C ARG A 403 16.10 0.56 3.35
N LEU A 404 16.02 1.89 3.52
CA LEU A 404 17.19 2.78 3.54
C LEU A 404 18.23 2.29 4.57
N SER A 405 19.44 2.00 4.09
CA SER A 405 20.57 1.53 4.90
C SER A 405 21.74 2.49 4.75
N GLU A 406 22.43 2.79 5.85
CA GLU A 406 23.55 3.75 5.89
C GLU A 406 23.19 5.12 5.27
N ASP A 407 21.94 5.55 5.39
CA ASP A 407 21.38 6.76 4.78
C ASP A 407 21.55 6.84 3.25
N ARG A 408 21.82 5.71 2.61
CA ARG A 408 22.18 5.64 1.19
C ARG A 408 20.94 5.49 0.33
N LEU A 409 20.69 6.48 -0.52
CA LEU A 409 19.59 6.47 -1.48
C LEU A 409 20.13 6.42 -2.91
N VAL A 410 19.71 5.40 -3.67
CA VAL A 410 20.03 5.29 -5.09
C VAL A 410 19.04 6.12 -5.88
N VAL A 411 19.55 6.95 -6.79
CA VAL A 411 18.75 7.70 -7.76
C VAL A 411 19.04 7.16 -9.15
N LEU A 412 18.15 6.30 -9.62
CA LEU A 412 18.24 5.72 -10.96
C LEU A 412 17.78 6.74 -12.01
N ASP A 413 18.31 6.62 -13.22
CA ASP A 413 17.98 7.44 -14.38
C ASP A 413 18.28 8.94 -14.22
N ALA A 414 19.12 9.32 -13.24
CA ALA A 414 19.58 10.69 -13.04
C ALA A 414 20.28 11.30 -14.27
N GLY A 415 20.80 10.45 -15.18
CA GLY A 415 21.35 10.88 -16.47
C GLY A 415 20.31 11.31 -17.52
N SER A 416 19.00 11.14 -17.26
CA SER A 416 17.93 11.42 -18.25
C SER A 416 17.83 12.88 -18.65
N SER A 417 18.32 13.77 -17.78
CA SER A 417 18.40 15.20 -18.03
C SER A 417 19.60 15.77 -17.28
N PRO A 418 20.36 16.71 -17.89
CA PRO A 418 21.41 17.45 -17.17
C PRO A 418 20.89 18.22 -15.95
N ALA A 419 19.57 18.45 -15.86
CA ALA A 419 18.95 19.17 -14.75
C ALA A 419 18.97 18.38 -13.43
N TRP A 420 18.89 17.05 -13.47
CA TRP A 420 18.71 16.23 -12.27
C TRP A 420 19.89 16.33 -11.30
N GLY A 421 21.13 16.28 -11.80
CA GLY A 421 22.31 16.40 -10.93
C GLY A 421 22.25 17.68 -10.10
N ARG A 422 22.02 18.82 -10.77
CA ARG A 422 21.88 20.12 -10.11
C ARG A 422 20.68 20.17 -9.16
N TRP A 423 19.52 19.70 -9.57
CA TRP A 423 18.32 19.73 -8.72
C TRP A 423 18.48 18.89 -7.47
N LEU A 424 19.04 17.68 -7.60
CA LEU A 424 19.34 16.80 -6.47
C LEU A 424 20.35 17.44 -5.51
N ASP A 425 21.41 18.08 -6.03
CA ASP A 425 22.36 18.82 -5.19
C ASP A 425 21.69 19.99 -4.45
N GLU A 426 20.81 20.73 -5.13
CA GLU A 426 20.06 21.86 -4.56
C GLU A 426 19.09 21.42 -3.46
N VAL A 427 18.25 20.40 -3.71
CA VAL A 427 17.20 19.99 -2.76
C VAL A 427 17.73 19.15 -1.61
N LYS A 428 18.81 18.39 -1.84
CA LYS A 428 19.45 17.62 -0.77
C LYS A 428 19.93 18.55 0.37
N GLY A 429 20.50 19.71 0.03
CA GLY A 429 20.98 20.68 1.02
C GLY A 429 21.82 20.05 2.12
N SER A 430 21.41 20.25 3.38
CA SER A 430 22.02 19.68 4.60
C SER A 430 21.51 18.28 4.98
N SER A 431 20.67 17.64 4.16
CA SER A 431 20.18 16.28 4.43
C SER A 431 21.34 15.30 4.56
N ARG A 432 21.20 14.39 5.53
CA ARG A 432 22.14 13.29 5.78
C ARG A 432 22.15 12.21 4.70
N LEU A 433 21.19 12.24 3.77
CA LEU A 433 21.10 11.26 2.69
C LEU A 433 22.41 11.22 1.89
N HIS A 434 22.92 10.03 1.62
CA HIS A 434 24.02 9.80 0.70
C HIS A 434 23.45 9.41 -0.66
N LEU A 435 23.30 10.40 -1.55
CA LEU A 435 22.73 10.20 -2.88
C LEU A 435 23.74 9.52 -3.81
N VAL A 436 23.38 8.33 -4.26
CA VAL A 436 24.14 7.52 -5.21
C VAL A 436 23.43 7.61 -6.56
N ARG A 437 23.96 8.42 -7.47
CA ARG A 437 23.37 8.63 -8.80
C ARG A 437 23.86 7.54 -9.76
N GLY A 438 22.99 6.65 -10.19
CA GLY A 438 23.36 5.53 -11.05
C GLY A 438 22.34 5.26 -12.15
N GLY A 439 22.63 4.24 -12.97
CA GLY A 439 21.69 3.69 -13.94
C GLY A 439 21.86 4.21 -15.37
N ASP A 440 21.92 3.27 -16.30
CA ASP A 440 21.90 3.52 -17.74
C ASP A 440 20.45 3.66 -18.19
N ALA A 441 19.88 4.84 -18.03
CA ALA A 441 18.71 5.31 -18.78
C ALA A 441 17.42 4.49 -18.87
N TYR A 442 17.32 3.40 -18.14
CA TYR A 442 16.22 2.47 -18.18
C TYR A 442 16.18 1.68 -16.86
N GLY A 443 15.72 2.32 -15.80
CA GLY A 443 15.34 1.61 -14.58
C GLY A 443 14.14 0.67 -14.84
N PRO A 444 14.00 -0.43 -14.08
CA PRO A 444 12.97 -1.45 -14.32
C PRO A 444 11.55 -1.03 -13.90
N SER A 445 11.35 0.20 -13.38
CA SER A 445 10.11 0.67 -12.77
C SER A 445 9.37 1.71 -13.65
N ASP A 446 8.30 2.30 -13.14
CA ASP A 446 7.30 3.05 -13.91
C ASP A 446 7.83 4.29 -14.66
N GLN A 447 8.94 4.90 -14.22
CA GLN A 447 9.57 6.00 -14.96
C GLN A 447 9.98 5.59 -16.37
N ALA A 448 10.26 4.31 -16.62
CA ALA A 448 10.64 3.81 -17.94
C ALA A 448 9.57 4.06 -19.00
N SER A 449 8.28 4.06 -18.64
CA SER A 449 7.18 4.38 -19.56
C SER A 449 7.23 5.83 -20.05
N PHE A 450 7.69 6.76 -19.21
CA PHE A 450 7.87 8.18 -19.54
C PHE A 450 9.15 8.44 -20.35
N LEU A 451 10.25 7.78 -19.98
CA LEU A 451 11.51 7.85 -20.73
C LEU A 451 11.31 7.42 -22.20
N LYS A 452 10.51 6.38 -22.44
CA LYS A 452 10.10 5.94 -23.80
C LYS A 452 9.33 7.00 -24.60
N ARG A 453 8.71 7.98 -23.93
CA ARG A 453 8.02 9.12 -24.54
C ARG A 453 8.89 10.37 -24.64
N GLY A 454 10.17 10.28 -24.28
CA GLY A 454 11.10 11.41 -24.31
C GLY A 454 10.94 12.37 -23.14
N ILE A 455 10.29 11.93 -22.05
CA ILE A 455 10.13 12.73 -20.83
C ILE A 455 11.23 12.30 -19.84
N PRO A 456 12.07 13.22 -19.35
CA PRO A 456 13.11 12.88 -18.39
C PRO A 456 12.50 12.45 -17.04
N GLY A 457 13.12 11.46 -16.40
CA GLY A 457 12.61 10.87 -15.17
C GLY A 457 13.71 10.30 -14.29
N VAL A 458 13.40 10.15 -13.01
CA VAL A 458 14.25 9.48 -12.01
C VAL A 458 13.42 8.52 -11.17
N GLN A 459 14.07 7.50 -10.63
CA GLN A 459 13.51 6.65 -9.57
C GLN A 459 14.35 6.79 -8.30
N LEU A 460 13.69 7.04 -7.17
CA LEU A 460 14.29 6.96 -5.84
C LEU A 460 14.14 5.54 -5.32
N PHE A 461 15.25 4.93 -4.89
CA PHE A 461 15.33 3.51 -4.57
C PHE A 461 16.32 3.26 -3.43
N SER A 462 15.94 2.49 -2.42
CA SER A 462 16.81 2.19 -1.27
C SER A 462 17.76 1.00 -1.48
N GLY A 463 17.53 0.21 -2.53
CA GLY A 463 18.35 -0.95 -2.89
C GLY A 463 17.61 -2.28 -2.76
N ALA A 464 18.12 -3.32 -3.42
CA ALA A 464 17.53 -4.66 -3.35
C ALA A 464 17.98 -5.40 -2.07
N HIS A 465 17.08 -6.21 -1.51
CA HIS A 465 17.32 -7.02 -0.31
C HIS A 465 16.79 -8.46 -0.49
N SER A 466 17.10 -9.35 0.47
CA SER A 466 16.78 -10.79 0.41
C SER A 466 15.31 -11.13 0.51
N GLU A 467 14.47 -10.22 1.02
CA GLU A 467 13.03 -10.43 1.19
C GLU A 467 12.21 -9.93 -0.01
N TYR A 468 12.82 -9.25 -0.99
CA TYR A 468 12.18 -8.75 -2.21
C TYR A 468 11.30 -9.82 -2.90
N HIS A 469 10.09 -9.51 -3.33
CA HIS A 469 9.17 -10.48 -3.99
C HIS A 469 8.94 -11.78 -3.19
N SER A 470 9.07 -11.73 -1.86
CA SER A 470 8.87 -12.86 -0.97
C SER A 470 7.78 -12.59 0.07
N PRO A 471 7.20 -13.63 0.69
CA PRO A 471 6.22 -13.47 1.76
C PRO A 471 6.78 -12.80 3.02
N ALA A 472 8.10 -12.64 3.12
CA ALA A 472 8.78 -12.03 4.27
C ALA A 472 9.03 -10.51 4.06
N ASP A 473 8.58 -9.93 2.95
CA ASP A 473 8.60 -8.47 2.77
C ASP A 473 7.47 -7.82 3.59
N ASP A 474 7.69 -7.75 4.90
CA ASP A 474 6.73 -7.37 5.92
C ASP A 474 7.06 -6.02 6.61
N PRO A 475 6.05 -5.34 7.18
CA PRO A 475 6.20 -3.98 7.75
C PRO A 475 7.27 -3.84 8.83
N ASP A 476 7.52 -4.90 9.62
CA ASP A 476 8.51 -4.90 10.70
C ASP A 476 9.95 -4.65 10.23
N LEU A 477 10.22 -4.84 8.94
CA LEU A 477 11.55 -4.65 8.36
C LEU A 477 11.79 -3.23 7.86
N ILE A 478 10.78 -2.35 7.93
CA ILE A 478 10.82 -1.03 7.34
C ILE A 478 11.55 -0.03 8.25
N ASN A 479 12.51 0.67 7.66
CA ASN A 479 13.12 1.84 8.24
C ASN A 479 12.23 3.07 7.95
N ALA A 480 11.17 3.24 8.74
CA ALA A 480 10.20 4.32 8.55
C ALA A 480 10.83 5.72 8.57
N ALA A 481 11.85 5.87 9.40
CA ALA A 481 12.64 7.08 9.51
C ALA A 481 13.35 7.36 8.17
N GLY A 482 14.06 6.37 7.64
CA GLY A 482 14.65 6.45 6.30
C GLY A 482 13.62 6.77 5.21
N GLY A 483 12.47 6.10 5.22
CA GLY A 483 11.38 6.32 4.27
C GLY A 483 10.81 7.75 4.32
N ALA A 484 10.62 8.30 5.51
CA ALA A 484 10.18 9.69 5.69
C ALA A 484 11.19 10.70 5.09
N LEU A 485 12.49 10.48 5.26
CA LEU A 485 13.53 11.32 4.63
C LEU A 485 13.49 11.24 3.10
N VAL A 486 13.17 10.08 2.54
CA VAL A 486 13.00 9.93 1.09
C VAL A 486 11.75 10.67 0.61
N ALA A 487 10.66 10.65 1.38
CA ALA A 487 9.45 11.41 1.08
C ALA A 487 9.70 12.93 1.09
N GLU A 488 10.42 13.45 2.08
CA GLU A 488 10.85 14.86 2.14
C GLU A 488 11.67 15.25 0.91
N LEU A 489 12.66 14.41 0.54
CA LEU A 489 13.45 14.63 -0.67
C LEU A 489 12.57 14.63 -1.93
N ALA A 490 11.61 13.72 -2.02
CA ALA A 490 10.69 13.61 -3.15
C ALA A 490 9.77 14.84 -3.26
N ALA A 491 9.24 15.33 -2.13
CA ALA A 491 8.46 16.57 -2.08
C ALA A 491 9.32 17.76 -2.54
N ALA A 492 10.52 17.92 -1.98
CA ALA A 492 11.43 19.01 -2.35
C ALA A 492 11.86 18.95 -3.82
N LEU A 493 12.15 17.76 -4.35
CA LEU A 493 12.50 17.55 -5.75
C LEU A 493 11.31 17.87 -6.68
N THR A 494 10.09 17.51 -6.27
CA THR A 494 8.85 17.83 -6.99
C THR A 494 8.60 19.33 -7.01
N VAL A 495 8.74 20.02 -5.87
CA VAL A 495 8.66 21.49 -5.78
C VAL A 495 9.68 22.13 -6.72
N ARG A 496 10.92 21.63 -6.70
CA ARG A 496 11.98 22.14 -7.55
C ARG A 496 11.70 21.97 -9.04
N ALA A 497 11.17 20.81 -9.43
CA ALA A 497 10.78 20.54 -10.81
C ALA A 497 9.55 21.37 -11.22
N ALA A 498 8.61 21.63 -10.31
CA ALA A 498 7.41 22.41 -10.57
C ALA A 498 7.69 23.91 -10.71
N THR A 499 8.69 24.42 -10.02
CA THR A 499 9.05 25.86 -9.99
C THR A 499 10.21 26.23 -10.92
N ALA A 500 10.92 25.25 -11.50
CA ALA A 500 12.03 25.52 -12.42
C ALA A 500 11.59 26.40 -13.60
N PRO A 501 12.22 27.56 -13.86
CA PRO A 501 11.81 28.45 -14.95
C PRO A 501 12.05 27.80 -16.33
N THR A 502 13.04 26.91 -16.42
CA THR A 502 13.41 26.21 -17.64
C THR A 502 12.88 24.78 -17.61
N ARG A 503 12.28 24.38 -18.72
CA ARG A 503 11.88 22.99 -18.96
C ARG A 503 13.11 22.08 -19.01
N PRO A 504 13.15 20.97 -18.24
CA PRO A 504 14.23 20.00 -18.36
C PRO A 504 14.22 19.36 -19.75
N ARG A 505 15.40 19.19 -20.34
CA ARG A 505 15.56 18.56 -21.66
C ARG A 505 16.06 17.14 -21.48
N ILE A 506 15.51 16.23 -22.26
CA ILE A 506 16.07 14.88 -22.36
C ILE A 506 17.49 14.94 -22.94
N ALA A 507 18.44 14.22 -22.34
CA ALA A 507 19.81 14.18 -22.83
C ALA A 507 19.89 13.44 -24.18
N ALA A 508 20.66 13.96 -25.14
CA ALA A 508 20.72 13.44 -26.52
C ALA A 508 21.30 12.01 -26.64
N ILE A 509 21.97 11.52 -25.61
CA ILE A 509 22.59 10.19 -25.55
C ILE A 509 21.60 9.13 -25.00
N PHE A 510 20.40 9.56 -24.58
CA PHE A 510 19.52 8.80 -23.69
C PHE A 510 18.48 7.91 -24.37
N MET A 511 18.61 7.65 -25.68
CA MET A 511 17.87 6.56 -26.31
C MET A 511 18.80 5.35 -26.41
N PRO A 512 18.82 4.44 -25.43
CA PRO A 512 19.41 3.13 -25.70
C PRO A 512 18.73 2.59 -26.97
N LYS A 513 19.53 2.19 -27.96
CA LYS A 513 19.03 1.40 -29.08
C LYS A 513 18.18 0.29 -28.48
N ARG A 514 16.90 0.22 -28.85
CA ARG A 514 15.97 -0.84 -28.41
C ARG A 514 16.75 -2.17 -28.36
N ILE A 515 16.84 -2.78 -27.18
CA ILE A 515 17.06 -4.22 -27.09
C ILE A 515 15.73 -4.85 -27.54
N ALA A 516 15.43 -4.77 -28.84
CA ALA A 516 14.27 -5.38 -29.46
C ALA A 516 14.77 -6.55 -30.30
N GLY A 517 14.09 -7.69 -30.21
CA GLY A 517 14.47 -8.95 -30.81
C GLY A 517 13.97 -10.14 -29.98
N ASP A 518 13.88 -11.32 -30.58
CA ASP A 518 13.58 -12.56 -29.83
C ASP A 518 14.85 -12.98 -29.07
N TRP A 519 14.74 -13.20 -27.77
CA TRP A 519 15.88 -13.52 -26.90
C TRP A 519 15.75 -14.94 -26.35
N ARG A 520 16.87 -15.65 -26.30
CA ARG A 520 16.98 -16.90 -25.54
C ARG A 520 16.80 -16.58 -24.06
N SER A 521 15.68 -17.02 -23.48
CA SER A 521 15.51 -17.06 -22.03
C SER A 521 16.09 -18.37 -21.53
N GLY A 522 17.41 -18.45 -21.34
CA GLY A 522 18.03 -19.69 -20.87
C GLY A 522 17.57 -20.08 -19.45
N GLY A 523 16.98 -19.15 -18.68
CA GLY A 523 16.44 -19.43 -17.35
C GLY A 523 17.52 -19.71 -16.31
N ALA A 524 18.79 -19.50 -16.68
CA ALA A 524 19.94 -19.60 -15.81
C ALA A 524 19.89 -18.50 -14.75
N SER A 525 20.26 -18.88 -13.54
CA SER A 525 20.35 -17.99 -12.40
C SER A 525 21.61 -18.32 -11.63
N ILE A 526 22.37 -17.29 -11.27
CA ILE A 526 23.41 -17.40 -10.25
C ILE A 526 22.76 -17.39 -8.86
N GLY A 527 21.68 -16.62 -8.66
CA GLY A 527 21.04 -16.44 -7.36
C GLY A 527 21.74 -15.42 -6.46
N THR A 528 22.46 -14.47 -7.06
CA THR A 528 22.97 -13.27 -6.40
C THR A 528 21.88 -12.22 -6.26
N ILE A 529 22.09 -11.31 -5.31
CA ILE A 529 21.30 -10.10 -5.12
C ILE A 529 22.24 -8.93 -5.49
N PRO A 530 22.02 -8.25 -6.63
CA PRO A 530 22.87 -7.13 -7.04
C PRO A 530 22.81 -5.96 -6.05
N ASP A 531 23.96 -5.36 -5.76
CA ASP A 531 24.05 -4.09 -5.04
C ASP A 531 23.97 -2.94 -6.04
N TYR A 532 22.78 -2.34 -6.15
CA TYR A 532 22.54 -1.25 -7.09
C TYR A 532 23.22 0.08 -6.73
N SER A 533 23.92 0.14 -5.59
CA SER A 533 24.64 1.34 -5.17
C SER A 533 26.07 1.43 -5.74
N ALA A 534 26.60 0.35 -6.29
CA ALA A 534 27.99 0.30 -6.76
C ALA A 534 28.22 0.94 -8.14
N PHE A 535 27.20 1.61 -8.70
CA PHE A 535 27.20 2.16 -10.07
C PHE A 535 27.67 3.61 -10.18
N THR A 536 28.15 4.22 -9.09
CA THR A 536 28.68 5.61 -9.08
C THR A 536 30.17 5.74 -9.35
N GLY A 537 30.90 4.64 -9.60
CA GLY A 537 32.35 4.64 -9.74
C GLY A 537 32.84 4.26 -11.14
N ALA A 538 34.03 4.73 -11.51
CA ALA A 538 34.81 4.26 -12.66
C ALA A 538 35.27 2.77 -12.53
N GLU A 539 34.74 2.04 -11.54
CA GLU A 539 35.09 0.66 -11.22
C GLU A 539 34.14 -0.30 -11.93
N ARG A 540 34.67 -1.08 -12.88
CA ARG A 540 33.94 -2.10 -13.63
C ARG A 540 33.51 -3.27 -12.72
N GLY A 541 32.33 -3.84 -12.98
CA GLY A 541 31.83 -5.08 -12.37
C GLY A 541 30.63 -4.90 -11.44
N VAL A 542 29.83 -5.96 -11.31
CA VAL A 542 28.60 -5.98 -10.50
C VAL A 542 28.90 -6.39 -9.08
N LYS A 543 28.78 -5.42 -8.15
CA LYS A 543 28.80 -5.71 -6.73
C LYS A 543 27.52 -6.42 -6.32
N ILE A 544 27.61 -7.37 -5.40
CA ILE A 544 26.44 -8.09 -4.86
C ILE A 544 26.25 -7.72 -3.39
N SER A 545 25.02 -7.45 -2.99
CA SER A 545 24.64 -7.19 -1.60
C SER A 545 24.47 -8.50 -0.83
N GLY A 546 24.17 -9.59 -1.54
CA GLY A 546 24.04 -10.91 -0.96
C GLY A 546 23.82 -12.01 -1.99
N VAL A 547 23.51 -13.19 -1.49
CA VAL A 547 23.19 -14.40 -2.25
C VAL A 547 21.95 -15.05 -1.66
N ARG A 548 21.14 -15.71 -2.49
CA ARG A 548 19.98 -16.47 -2.04
C ARG A 548 20.43 -17.78 -1.38
N GLU A 549 19.75 -18.18 -0.31
CA GLU A 549 19.99 -19.47 0.34
C GLU A 549 19.74 -20.64 -0.62
N GLY A 550 20.62 -21.64 -0.61
CA GLY A 550 20.57 -22.81 -1.47
C GLY A 550 20.93 -22.55 -2.95
N SER A 551 21.26 -21.31 -3.30
CA SER A 551 21.55 -20.91 -4.67
C SER A 551 22.92 -21.37 -5.18
N PRO A 552 23.13 -21.41 -6.50
CA PRO A 552 24.45 -21.56 -7.10
C PRO A 552 25.50 -20.59 -6.56
N ALA A 553 25.11 -19.34 -6.30
CA ALA A 553 25.99 -18.31 -5.76
C ALA A 553 26.55 -18.72 -4.39
N GLU A 554 25.67 -19.15 -3.49
CA GLU A 554 26.05 -19.59 -2.15
C GLU A 554 26.95 -20.83 -2.22
N LYS A 555 26.57 -21.83 -3.04
CA LYS A 555 27.34 -23.07 -3.23
C LYS A 555 28.74 -22.81 -3.81
N ALA A 556 28.87 -21.81 -4.68
CA ALA A 556 30.14 -21.37 -5.24
C ALA A 556 30.94 -20.46 -4.29
N GLY A 557 30.41 -20.14 -3.10
CA GLY A 557 31.09 -19.36 -2.06
C GLY A 557 31.06 -17.85 -2.27
N LEU A 558 30.16 -17.33 -3.12
CA LEU A 558 29.91 -15.90 -3.24
C LEU A 558 29.24 -15.39 -1.96
N ARG A 559 29.55 -14.15 -1.58
CA ARG A 559 29.04 -13.50 -0.36
C ARG A 559 28.75 -12.04 -0.64
N GLY A 560 27.91 -11.43 0.21
CA GLY A 560 27.70 -9.99 0.17
C GLY A 560 29.03 -9.23 0.24
N GLY A 561 29.20 -8.23 -0.63
CA GLY A 561 30.44 -7.47 -0.78
C GLY A 561 31.33 -7.90 -1.95
N ASP A 562 31.13 -9.08 -2.54
CA ASP A 562 31.84 -9.50 -3.75
C ASP A 562 31.49 -8.62 -4.96
N ARG A 563 32.45 -8.38 -5.85
CA ARG A 563 32.21 -7.73 -7.14
C ARG A 563 32.52 -8.68 -8.29
N ILE A 564 31.51 -9.11 -9.03
CA ILE A 564 31.67 -9.95 -10.22
C ILE A 564 32.20 -9.07 -11.35
N VAL A 565 33.45 -9.31 -11.75
CA VAL A 565 34.15 -8.56 -12.81
C VAL A 565 34.33 -9.38 -14.08
N GLU A 566 34.06 -10.67 -14.02
CA GLU A 566 34.19 -11.57 -15.16
C GLU A 566 33.27 -12.78 -15.02
N ILE A 567 32.69 -13.23 -16.13
CA ILE A 567 31.97 -14.50 -16.25
C ILE A 567 32.52 -15.22 -17.48
N GLU A 568 33.20 -16.35 -17.28
CA GLU A 568 33.80 -17.19 -18.34
C GLU A 568 34.71 -16.41 -19.30
N GLY A 569 35.65 -15.62 -18.77
CA GLY A 569 36.57 -14.82 -19.61
C GLY A 569 35.95 -13.53 -20.17
N ILE A 570 34.65 -13.32 -20.02
CA ILE A 570 33.95 -12.11 -20.46
C ILE A 570 33.95 -11.10 -19.33
N GLU A 571 34.56 -9.94 -19.57
CA GLU A 571 34.59 -8.83 -18.62
C GLU A 571 33.17 -8.31 -18.39
N ILE A 572 32.80 -8.16 -17.11
CA ILE A 572 31.52 -7.58 -16.71
C ILE A 572 31.77 -6.13 -16.32
N GLY A 573 31.25 -5.19 -17.12
CA GLY A 573 31.36 -3.76 -16.85
C GLY A 573 30.26 -3.28 -15.89
N ASP A 574 29.02 -3.68 -16.15
CA ASP A 574 27.83 -3.21 -15.44
C ASP A 574 26.74 -4.30 -15.28
N ILE A 575 25.58 -3.91 -14.73
CA ILE A 575 24.44 -4.81 -14.52
C ILE A 575 23.77 -5.24 -15.83
N GLY A 576 23.88 -4.43 -16.88
CA GLY A 576 23.43 -4.74 -18.23
C GLY A 576 24.27 -5.88 -18.81
N ASP A 577 25.59 -5.78 -18.74
CA ASP A 577 26.54 -6.84 -19.13
C ASP A 577 26.27 -8.12 -18.34
N TYR A 578 26.09 -8.00 -17.03
CA TYR A 578 25.77 -9.14 -16.16
C TYR A 578 24.44 -9.82 -16.53
N ALA A 579 23.37 -9.04 -16.70
CA ALA A 579 22.06 -9.57 -17.06
C ALA A 579 22.06 -10.15 -18.48
N TYR A 580 22.80 -9.52 -19.41
CA TYR A 580 23.01 -10.01 -20.77
C TYR A 580 23.73 -11.36 -20.75
N GLU A 581 24.85 -11.45 -20.03
CA GLU A 581 25.64 -12.68 -19.93
C GLU A 581 24.84 -13.82 -19.32
N LEU A 582 24.01 -13.56 -18.31
CA LEU A 582 23.15 -14.61 -17.75
C LEU A 582 22.01 -15.03 -18.66
N ARG A 583 21.40 -14.11 -19.41
CA ARG A 583 20.30 -14.44 -20.32
C ARG A 583 20.73 -15.38 -21.44
N ARG A 584 22.01 -15.31 -21.85
CA ARG A 584 22.59 -16.16 -22.89
C ARG A 584 22.95 -17.58 -22.44
N ARG A 585 22.82 -17.90 -21.16
CA ARG A 585 23.31 -19.15 -20.54
C ARG A 585 22.18 -20.04 -20.03
N SER A 586 22.45 -21.33 -19.86
CA SER A 586 21.50 -22.35 -19.42
C SER A 586 21.79 -22.85 -17.98
N PRO A 587 20.76 -23.26 -17.21
CA PRO A 587 20.94 -24.01 -15.97
C PRO A 587 21.79 -25.25 -16.22
N GLY A 588 22.76 -25.49 -15.35
CA GLY A 588 23.76 -26.56 -15.45
C GLY A 588 25.07 -26.11 -16.09
N ASP A 589 25.15 -24.94 -16.72
CA ASP A 589 26.40 -24.44 -17.30
C ASP A 589 27.43 -24.18 -16.20
N ASN A 590 28.63 -24.73 -16.37
CA ASN A 590 29.78 -24.44 -15.52
C ASN A 590 30.49 -23.18 -16.03
N VAL A 591 30.22 -22.07 -15.37
CA VAL A 591 30.79 -20.76 -15.65
C VAL A 591 31.75 -20.36 -14.55
N PRO A 592 33.06 -20.43 -14.77
CA PRO A 592 33.98 -19.81 -13.84
C PRO A 592 33.72 -18.31 -13.82
N ILE A 593 33.54 -17.74 -12.63
CA ILE A 593 33.41 -16.30 -12.46
C ILE A 593 34.67 -15.75 -11.81
N VAL A 594 35.02 -14.50 -12.08
CA VAL A 594 36.04 -13.78 -11.31
C VAL A 594 35.35 -12.72 -10.48
N VAL A 595 35.59 -12.78 -9.18
CA VAL A 595 35.13 -11.77 -8.23
C VAL A 595 36.30 -10.99 -7.65
N VAL A 596 36.09 -9.71 -7.38
CA VAL A 596 36.98 -8.91 -6.54
C VAL A 596 36.42 -8.93 -5.13
N ARG A 597 37.19 -9.47 -4.18
CA ARG A 597 36.87 -9.50 -2.75
C ARG A 597 38.03 -8.85 -2.01
N GLU A 598 37.74 -7.80 -1.24
CA GLU A 598 38.76 -7.06 -0.46
C GLU A 598 39.95 -6.57 -1.33
N GLY A 599 39.68 -6.25 -2.60
CA GLY A 599 40.69 -5.79 -3.57
C GLY A 599 41.43 -6.89 -4.33
N GLU A 600 41.23 -8.17 -3.98
CA GLU A 600 41.87 -9.31 -4.65
C GLU A 600 40.94 -10.00 -5.67
N ARG A 601 41.45 -10.31 -6.86
CA ARG A 601 40.73 -11.12 -7.87
C ARG A 601 40.75 -12.59 -7.47
N ARG A 602 39.58 -13.21 -7.44
CA ARG A 602 39.37 -14.63 -7.08
C ARG A 602 38.50 -15.29 -8.13
N ALA A 603 38.98 -16.38 -8.71
CA ALA A 603 38.18 -17.21 -9.60
C ALA A 603 37.35 -18.20 -8.77
N LEU A 604 36.05 -18.26 -9.01
CA LEU A 604 35.12 -19.19 -8.35
C LEU A 604 34.47 -20.07 -9.42
N PRO A 605 34.53 -21.42 -9.29
CA PRO A 605 33.75 -22.30 -10.15
C PRO A 605 32.27 -22.17 -9.80
N LEU A 606 31.41 -21.90 -10.79
CA LEU A 606 29.99 -21.73 -10.56
C LEU A 606 29.18 -22.53 -11.57
N THR A 607 28.25 -23.35 -11.08
CA THR A 607 27.30 -24.09 -11.93
C THR A 607 25.96 -23.37 -11.89
N LEU A 608 25.48 -22.80 -13.00
CA LEU A 608 24.22 -22.05 -13.03
C LEU A 608 23.04 -22.93 -12.61
N GLY A 609 22.10 -22.36 -11.87
CA GLY A 609 20.88 -23.03 -11.43
C GLY A 609 19.69 -22.62 -12.28
N SER A 610 18.57 -23.32 -12.14
CA SER A 610 17.30 -22.90 -12.73
C SER A 610 16.56 -21.93 -11.78
N ARG A 611 15.80 -20.98 -12.34
CA ARG A 611 14.91 -20.08 -11.57
C ARG A 611 13.80 -20.80 -10.78
N SER A 612 13.68 -22.14 -10.86
CA SER A 612 12.53 -22.92 -10.34
C SER A 612 12.87 -24.12 -9.43
N GLU A 613 14.13 -24.45 -9.15
CA GLU A 613 14.45 -25.63 -8.34
C GLU A 613 14.41 -25.34 -6.83
N ARG A 614 13.41 -25.92 -6.14
CA ARG A 614 13.47 -26.23 -4.71
C ARG A 614 14.09 -27.61 -4.50
N GLY A 615 14.83 -27.74 -3.40
CA GLY A 615 15.38 -29.01 -2.91
C GLY A 615 14.30 -30.07 -2.74
N HIS A 616 14.36 -31.10 -3.57
CA HIS A 616 13.78 -32.40 -3.27
C HIS A 616 14.83 -33.23 -2.53
N THR A 617 14.78 -33.24 -1.20
CA THR A 617 15.23 -34.43 -0.47
C THR A 617 14.12 -35.47 -0.57
N GLN A 618 14.33 -36.44 -1.47
CA GLN A 618 13.61 -37.71 -1.42
C GLN A 618 13.96 -38.38 -0.09
N ASP A 619 12.99 -38.51 0.81
CA ASP A 619 13.04 -39.56 1.82
C ASP A 619 12.00 -40.62 1.48
N ARG A 620 12.49 -41.71 0.88
CA ARG A 620 11.73 -42.94 0.66
C ARG A 620 11.88 -43.78 1.92
N GLY A 621 10.84 -43.80 2.76
CA GLY A 621 10.73 -44.72 3.88
C GLY A 621 9.28 -44.96 4.23
N GLY A 622 8.69 -46.03 3.70
CA GLY A 622 7.33 -46.44 4.06
C GLY A 622 7.28 -47.14 5.42
N SER A 623 6.17 -47.01 6.14
CA SER A 623 5.32 -48.14 6.52
C SER A 623 4.23 -47.74 7.53
N SER A 624 3.03 -48.23 7.23
CA SER A 624 1.95 -48.75 8.10
C SER A 624 1.36 -47.96 9.28
N HIS A 625 0.03 -47.94 9.23
CA HIS A 625 -1.00 -47.79 10.25
C HIS A 625 -0.73 -48.27 11.69
N GLU A 626 -1.62 -47.75 12.57
CA GLU A 626 -2.04 -48.16 13.92
C GLU A 626 -1.43 -47.26 15.02
N GLY A 627 -2.16 -46.57 15.90
CA GLY A 627 -3.46 -46.86 16.51
C GLY A 627 -3.25 -47.33 17.94
N ARG A 628 -3.26 -46.42 18.95
CA ARG A 628 -3.79 -46.59 20.33
C ARG A 628 -3.16 -45.66 21.40
N THR A 629 -4.05 -44.85 21.99
CA THR A 629 -4.31 -44.60 23.44
C THR A 629 -3.25 -44.82 24.52
N ALA A 630 -3.03 -43.74 25.29
CA ALA A 630 -3.03 -43.59 26.76
C ALA A 630 -2.15 -44.47 27.67
N GLY A 631 -1.39 -43.80 28.54
CA GLY A 631 -0.88 -44.37 29.80
C GLY A 631 0.20 -43.51 30.46
N HIS A 632 -0.17 -42.71 31.47
CA HIS A 632 0.76 -42.31 32.55
C HIS A 632 1.00 -43.50 33.49
N PRO A 633 2.16 -43.56 34.17
CA PRO A 633 2.15 -43.23 35.60
C PRO A 633 3.37 -42.46 36.11
N GLU A 634 3.21 -41.99 37.34
CA GLU A 634 4.03 -41.10 38.18
C GLU A 634 5.19 -41.79 38.92
N ASP A 635 5.83 -41.00 39.81
CA ASP A 635 6.81 -41.27 40.88
C ASP A 635 8.30 -41.08 40.50
N GLY A 636 9.13 -40.29 41.19
CA GLY A 636 8.98 -39.47 42.39
C GLY A 636 10.36 -39.07 42.97
N ALA A 637 10.41 -37.95 43.69
CA ALA A 637 11.40 -37.47 44.69
C ALA A 637 12.81 -36.99 44.21
N SER A 638 13.11 -35.67 44.22
CA SER A 638 13.69 -34.82 45.30
C SER A 638 15.23 -34.92 45.40
N LEU A 639 16.09 -33.88 45.39
CA LEU A 639 16.11 -32.63 46.17
C LEU A 639 17.06 -31.54 45.58
N SER A 640 16.70 -30.28 45.88
CA SER A 640 17.52 -29.09 46.20
C SER A 640 18.39 -28.36 45.16
N GLY A 641 18.01 -27.09 44.90
CA GLY A 641 18.94 -25.94 45.03
C GLY A 641 18.92 -24.91 43.89
N GLY A 642 18.35 -23.72 44.13
CA GLY A 642 18.91 -22.46 43.60
C GLY A 642 18.18 -21.72 42.46
N SER A 643 17.31 -20.78 42.86
CA SER A 643 17.09 -19.42 42.30
C SER A 643 17.07 -19.18 40.77
N GLY A 644 15.91 -18.76 40.27
CA GLY A 644 15.80 -18.05 38.98
C GLY A 644 14.42 -18.15 38.31
N SER A 645 13.39 -17.55 38.92
CA SER A 645 12.05 -17.48 38.31
C SER A 645 12.06 -16.53 37.10
N ARG A 646 12.36 -17.05 35.91
CA ARG A 646 11.87 -16.48 34.65
C ARG A 646 10.37 -16.78 34.55
N ALA A 647 9.55 -15.75 34.69
CA ALA A 647 8.13 -15.85 34.39
C ALA A 647 7.97 -16.24 32.92
N HIS A 648 7.40 -17.42 32.67
CA HIS A 648 6.91 -17.81 31.36
C HIS A 648 5.78 -16.86 30.97
N ALA A 649 6.07 -15.91 30.09
CA ALA A 649 5.05 -15.21 29.32
C ALA A 649 4.25 -16.26 28.53
N ARG A 650 3.02 -16.53 28.99
CA ARG A 650 2.03 -17.24 28.19
C ARG A 650 1.72 -16.34 27.00
N ARG A 651 2.30 -16.66 25.83
CA ARG A 651 1.83 -16.14 24.54
C ARG A 651 0.38 -16.60 24.38
N HIS A 652 -0.57 -15.70 24.61
CA HIS A 652 -1.93 -15.88 24.14
C HIS A 652 -1.88 -15.98 22.62
N GLN A 653 -2.21 -17.16 22.09
CA GLN A 653 -2.50 -17.36 20.67
C GLN A 653 -3.73 -16.50 20.33
N TYR A 654 -3.53 -15.37 19.66
CA TYR A 654 -4.61 -14.60 19.07
C TYR A 654 -5.07 -15.33 17.80
N ALA A 655 -6.32 -15.79 17.80
CA ALA A 655 -7.00 -16.23 16.59
C ALA A 655 -7.28 -15.00 15.69
N PRO A 656 -7.26 -15.15 14.35
CA PRO A 656 -7.57 -14.06 13.44
C PRO A 656 -9.01 -13.59 13.63
N HIS A 657 -9.19 -12.35 14.09
CA HIS A 657 -10.49 -11.69 14.16
C HIS A 657 -10.80 -11.08 12.78
N THR A 658 -11.98 -11.39 12.24
CA THR A 658 -12.54 -10.66 11.10
C THR A 658 -13.09 -9.34 11.64
N SER A 659 -12.44 -8.21 11.32
CA SER A 659 -12.93 -6.89 11.71
C SER A 659 -14.21 -6.56 10.93
N ALA A 660 -15.21 -6.00 11.61
CA ALA A 660 -16.42 -5.51 10.95
C ALA A 660 -16.05 -4.38 9.96
N PRO A 661 -16.66 -4.34 8.77
CA PRO A 661 -16.38 -3.31 7.78
C PRO A 661 -16.70 -1.92 8.33
N VAL A 662 -15.94 -0.90 7.89
CA VAL A 662 -16.18 0.51 8.27
C VAL A 662 -17.60 0.97 7.91
N TYR A 663 -18.12 0.44 6.80
CA TYR A 663 -19.45 0.78 6.27
C TYR A 663 -20.41 -0.39 6.42
N HIS A 664 -21.63 -0.10 6.86
CA HIS A 664 -22.72 -1.07 6.89
C HIS A 664 -23.96 -0.55 6.16
N ALA A 665 -24.55 -1.34 5.26
CA ALA A 665 -25.60 -0.88 4.34
C ALA A 665 -26.90 -0.42 5.03
N LYS A 666 -27.13 -0.82 6.29
CA LYS A 666 -28.28 -0.37 7.09
C LYS A 666 -28.05 0.96 7.83
N GLU A 667 -26.81 1.45 7.87
CA GLU A 667 -26.45 2.72 8.52
C GLU A 667 -26.78 3.89 7.61
N VAL A 668 -28.07 4.15 7.40
CA VAL A 668 -28.56 5.08 6.39
C VAL A 668 -28.35 6.56 6.74
N HIS A 669 -28.17 6.86 8.03
CA HIS A 669 -27.90 8.21 8.54
C HIS A 669 -26.42 8.61 8.47
N LEU A 670 -25.51 7.66 8.21
CA LEU A 670 -24.06 7.88 8.25
C LEU A 670 -23.47 7.89 6.84
N ARG A 671 -22.87 9.03 6.44
CA ARG A 671 -22.15 9.16 5.17
C ARG A 671 -20.69 9.52 5.40
N ASN A 672 -19.85 9.19 4.43
CA ASN A 672 -18.43 9.55 4.41
C ASN A 672 -17.69 9.22 5.73
N ILE A 673 -17.96 8.03 6.29
CA ILE A 673 -17.38 7.58 7.55
C ILE A 673 -15.85 7.60 7.48
N ARG A 674 -15.22 8.34 8.40
CA ARG A 674 -13.78 8.50 8.58
C ARG A 674 -13.35 7.96 9.94
N GLN A 675 -12.43 7.00 9.96
CA GLN A 675 -11.73 6.60 11.18
C GLN A 675 -10.64 7.62 11.51
N LEU A 676 -10.67 8.19 12.72
CA LEU A 676 -9.76 9.25 13.16
C LEU A 676 -8.58 8.71 14.00
N THR A 677 -8.80 7.64 14.78
CA THR A 677 -7.75 7.03 15.62
C THR A 677 -7.51 5.57 15.23
N PHE A 678 -6.29 5.10 15.52
CA PHE A 678 -5.84 3.76 15.18
C PHE A 678 -5.12 3.13 16.37
N GLY A 679 -5.79 2.17 16.99
CA GLY A 679 -5.28 1.38 18.11
C GLY A 679 -5.47 2.03 19.48
N GLY A 680 -5.26 1.23 20.52
CA GLY A 680 -5.48 1.63 21.91
C GLY A 680 -6.96 1.64 22.31
N GLU A 681 -7.25 2.33 23.40
CA GLU A 681 -8.61 2.55 23.91
C GLU A 681 -8.89 4.06 23.75
N ASN A 682 -9.75 4.43 22.80
CA ASN A 682 -10.16 5.81 22.55
C ASN A 682 -11.68 5.91 22.81
N ALA A 683 -12.10 6.85 23.64
CA ALA A 683 -13.50 7.01 24.04
C ALA A 683 -13.86 8.48 24.27
N GLU A 684 -15.17 8.75 24.41
CA GLU A 684 -15.70 10.04 24.88
C GLU A 684 -15.11 11.25 24.13
N ALA A 685 -15.27 11.24 22.79
CA ALA A 685 -14.81 12.33 21.95
C ALA A 685 -15.90 13.39 21.78
N TYR A 686 -15.62 14.63 22.16
CA TYR A 686 -16.58 15.72 22.12
C TYR A 686 -16.06 16.93 21.35
N PHE A 687 -16.92 17.56 20.56
CA PHE A 687 -16.59 18.72 19.72
C PHE A 687 -16.30 19.99 20.54
N SER A 688 -15.34 20.76 20.04
CA SER A 688 -15.17 22.17 20.41
C SER A 688 -16.35 23.03 19.90
N PRO A 689 -16.54 24.24 20.44
CA PRO A 689 -17.63 25.12 20.02
C PRO A 689 -17.68 25.49 18.54
N ASP A 690 -16.51 25.59 17.91
CA ASP A 690 -16.37 25.84 16.47
C ASP A 690 -16.50 24.58 15.61
N GLY A 691 -16.54 23.39 16.23
CA GLY A 691 -16.59 22.10 15.54
C GLY A 691 -15.28 21.69 14.85
N GLU A 692 -14.16 22.39 15.07
CA GLU A 692 -12.88 22.13 14.39
C GLU A 692 -11.99 21.12 15.13
N SER A 693 -12.22 20.93 16.42
CA SER A 693 -11.44 20.05 17.29
C SER A 693 -12.31 19.11 18.11
N LEU A 694 -11.69 18.03 18.60
CA LEU A 694 -12.27 17.08 19.53
C LEU A 694 -11.45 17.05 20.82
N ILE A 695 -12.10 16.95 21.97
CA ILE A 695 -11.48 16.50 23.23
C ILE A 695 -11.85 15.06 23.44
N TYR A 696 -10.90 14.19 23.77
CA TYR A 696 -11.18 12.78 23.98
C TYR A 696 -10.23 12.15 25.00
N GLN A 697 -10.64 11.03 25.57
CA GLN A 697 -9.80 10.24 26.45
C GLN A 697 -9.19 9.05 25.72
N THR A 698 -7.92 8.75 26.02
CA THR A 698 -7.29 7.55 25.51
C THR A 698 -6.22 6.97 26.41
N THR A 699 -6.10 5.64 26.35
CA THR A 699 -4.87 4.92 26.68
C THR A 699 -4.29 4.35 25.39
N THR A 700 -3.13 4.85 24.95
CA THR A 700 -2.43 4.30 23.78
C THR A 700 -1.86 2.91 24.07
N ARG A 701 -1.54 2.12 23.03
CA ARG A 701 -0.89 0.80 23.21
C ARG A 701 0.38 0.89 24.05
N ALA A 702 1.24 1.86 23.73
CA ALA A 702 2.49 2.08 24.46
C ALA A 702 2.25 2.44 25.93
N GLU A 703 1.26 3.30 26.22
CA GLU A 703 0.90 3.64 27.60
C GLU A 703 0.35 2.42 28.33
N LYS A 704 -0.53 1.63 27.69
CA LYS A 704 -1.09 0.40 28.27
C LYS A 704 -0.01 -0.63 28.59
N GLU A 705 0.95 -0.84 27.68
CA GLU A 705 2.08 -1.75 27.87
C GLU A 705 3.03 -1.27 28.98
N ALA A 706 3.17 0.04 29.15
CA ALA A 706 3.92 0.64 30.25
C ALA A 706 3.17 0.62 31.60
N GLY A 707 1.96 0.07 31.66
CA GLY A 707 1.11 0.07 32.87
C GLY A 707 0.45 1.42 33.16
N GLY A 708 0.38 2.31 32.17
CA GLY A 708 -0.31 3.59 32.21
C GLY A 708 -1.84 3.46 32.14
N CYS A 709 -2.50 4.61 32.17
CA CYS A 709 -3.96 4.74 32.21
C CYS A 709 -4.41 5.96 31.39
N ASP A 710 -5.73 6.15 31.32
CA ASP A 710 -6.35 7.13 30.43
C ASP A 710 -5.85 8.55 30.64
N ARG A 711 -5.58 9.22 29.51
CA ARG A 711 -5.18 10.61 29.39
C ARG A 711 -6.14 11.39 28.50
N ILE A 712 -6.22 12.70 28.71
CA ILE A 712 -7.06 13.61 27.92
C ILE A 712 -6.22 14.26 26.84
N TYR A 713 -6.74 14.26 25.60
CA TYR A 713 -6.12 14.86 24.43
C TYR A 713 -7.10 15.77 23.71
N ILE A 714 -6.57 16.80 23.05
CA ILE A 714 -7.27 17.54 22.00
C ILE A 714 -6.78 17.03 20.63
N TYR A 715 -7.69 16.77 19.72
CA TYR A 715 -7.47 16.32 18.34
C TYR A 715 -7.99 17.37 17.37
N ASP A 716 -7.13 17.85 16.48
CA ASP A 716 -7.48 18.77 15.40
C ASP A 716 -8.01 17.96 14.19
N ILE A 717 -9.26 18.22 13.78
CA ILE A 717 -9.95 17.38 12.79
C ILE A 717 -9.37 17.54 11.38
N ALA A 718 -8.87 18.73 11.05
CA ALA A 718 -8.34 19.07 9.74
C ALA A 718 -6.96 18.46 9.53
N THR A 719 -6.07 18.61 10.52
CA THR A 719 -4.66 18.21 10.44
C THR A 719 -4.41 16.80 11.00
N GLY A 720 -5.35 16.26 11.77
CA GLY A 720 -5.20 14.98 12.47
C GLY A 720 -4.22 15.00 13.64
N ARG A 721 -3.74 16.18 14.05
CA ARG A 721 -2.77 16.33 15.14
C ARG A 721 -3.47 16.16 16.48
N ARG A 722 -2.89 15.35 17.36
CA ARG A 722 -3.31 15.24 18.76
C ARG A 722 -2.31 15.90 19.70
N ARG A 723 -2.80 16.48 20.80
CA ARG A 723 -2.00 17.07 21.86
C ARG A 723 -2.54 16.67 23.22
N ALA A 724 -1.66 16.19 24.10
CA ALA A 724 -2.03 15.86 25.47
C ALA A 724 -2.40 17.13 26.24
N ILE A 725 -3.50 17.07 26.98
CA ILE A 725 -3.97 18.13 27.88
C ILE A 725 -3.74 17.73 29.33
N SER A 726 -3.95 16.46 29.67
CA SER A 726 -3.63 15.97 31.00
C SER A 726 -2.13 15.72 31.15
N GLU A 727 -1.60 16.04 32.32
CA GLU A 727 -0.16 16.03 32.61
C GLU A 727 0.43 14.63 32.82
N GLY A 728 -0.40 13.59 32.79
CA GLY A 728 0.00 12.22 33.11
C GLY A 728 0.13 11.98 34.62
N LEU A 729 -0.58 12.76 35.42
CA LEU A 729 -0.70 12.59 36.87
C LEU A 729 -2.03 11.91 37.17
N GLY A 730 -1.99 10.67 37.64
CA GLY A 730 -3.17 9.85 37.90
C GLY A 730 -3.92 9.44 36.63
N ARG A 731 -5.07 8.78 36.81
CA ARG A 731 -6.01 8.48 35.72
C ARG A 731 -6.86 9.70 35.44
N THR A 732 -7.23 9.90 34.17
CA THR A 732 -8.17 10.95 33.77
C THR A 732 -9.36 10.39 32.98
N THR A 733 -10.48 11.10 33.00
CA THR A 733 -11.69 10.71 32.27
C THR A 733 -12.57 11.92 31.97
N CYS A 734 -13.50 11.78 31.01
CA CYS A 734 -14.61 12.69 30.74
C CYS A 734 -14.17 14.14 30.51
N GLY A 735 -13.37 14.37 29.47
CA GLY A 735 -12.97 15.72 29.07
C GLY A 735 -14.09 16.44 28.32
N TYR A 736 -14.29 17.75 28.52
CA TYR A 736 -15.27 18.56 27.79
C TYR A 736 -14.77 19.99 27.62
N PHE A 737 -15.15 20.69 26.53
CA PHE A 737 -14.79 22.09 26.32
C PHE A 737 -15.66 23.05 27.15
N ASP A 738 -15.12 24.22 27.50
CA ASP A 738 -15.95 25.34 27.92
C ASP A 738 -16.73 25.92 26.73
N TRP A 739 -17.87 26.53 27.05
CA TRP A 739 -18.79 27.07 26.06
C TRP A 739 -19.26 28.47 26.48
N PRO A 740 -19.48 29.37 25.51
CA PRO A 740 -19.26 29.20 24.06
C PRO A 740 -17.79 29.43 23.60
N GLU A 741 -16.87 29.77 24.50
CA GLU A 741 -15.55 30.28 24.13
C GLU A 741 -14.56 29.23 23.60
N GLY A 742 -14.61 27.98 24.05
CA GLY A 742 -13.69 26.92 23.63
C GLY A 742 -12.22 27.17 24.01
N LYS A 743 -11.98 27.96 25.06
CA LYS A 743 -10.64 28.35 25.54
C LYS A 743 -10.16 27.51 26.71
N ARG A 744 -11.04 26.78 27.36
CA ARG A 744 -10.75 25.90 28.48
C ARG A 744 -11.37 24.54 28.24
N VAL A 745 -10.91 23.59 29.02
CA VAL A 745 -11.50 22.27 29.14
C VAL A 745 -11.77 21.98 30.61
N ILE A 746 -12.70 21.08 30.86
CA ILE A 746 -12.90 20.42 32.15
C ILE A 746 -12.66 18.92 31.97
N TYR A 747 -12.05 18.26 32.94
CA TYR A 747 -11.88 16.81 32.99
C TYR A 747 -11.71 16.33 34.43
N ALA A 748 -11.96 15.05 34.69
CA ALA A 748 -11.72 14.46 36.01
C ALA A 748 -10.31 13.85 36.09
N SER A 749 -9.65 13.94 37.24
CA SER A 749 -8.35 13.30 37.48
C SER A 749 -8.20 12.75 38.89
N THR A 750 -7.53 11.60 39.04
CA THR A 750 -7.18 11.05 40.36
C THR A 750 -5.93 11.68 40.99
N ARG A 751 -5.39 12.75 40.41
CA ARG A 751 -4.10 13.35 40.83
C ARG A 751 -4.07 13.82 42.28
N SER A 752 -5.21 14.18 42.87
CA SER A 752 -5.31 14.50 44.30
C SER A 752 -4.92 13.32 45.20
N GLY A 753 -5.15 12.09 44.75
CA GLY A 753 -4.78 10.85 45.47
C GLY A 753 -3.35 10.36 45.20
N GLY A 754 -2.69 10.88 44.16
CA GLY A 754 -1.33 10.50 43.76
C GLY A 754 -1.10 10.59 42.25
N SER A 755 0.17 10.56 41.83
CA SER A 755 0.56 10.60 40.41
C SER A 755 0.38 9.26 39.69
N GLU A 756 0.28 8.16 40.42
CA GLU A 756 0.21 6.82 39.85
C GLU A 756 -1.20 6.47 39.37
N CYS A 757 -1.27 5.56 38.40
CA CYS A 757 -2.54 4.99 37.98
C CYS A 757 -3.18 4.18 39.12
N PRO A 758 -4.45 4.42 39.44
CA PRO A 758 -5.15 3.66 40.47
C PRO A 758 -5.30 2.19 40.03
N PRO A 759 -5.40 1.25 40.99
CA PRO A 759 -5.51 -0.17 40.68
C PRO A 759 -6.79 -0.46 39.89
N VAL A 760 -6.69 -1.38 38.93
CA VAL A 760 -7.87 -1.89 38.20
C VAL A 760 -8.81 -2.62 39.17
N PRO A 761 -10.14 -2.52 38.99
CA PRO A 761 -11.11 -3.15 39.87
C PRO A 761 -11.03 -4.68 39.81
N ASP A 762 -11.39 -5.33 40.92
CA ASP A 762 -11.49 -6.80 40.97
C ASP A 762 -12.76 -7.29 40.22
N HIS A 763 -12.55 -7.89 39.05
CA HIS A 763 -13.61 -8.44 38.21
C HIS A 763 -14.15 -9.81 38.67
N SER A 764 -13.68 -10.36 39.80
CA SER A 764 -14.28 -11.57 40.39
C SER A 764 -15.76 -11.40 40.74
N GLN A 765 -16.21 -10.15 40.91
CA GLN A 765 -17.60 -9.76 41.19
C GLN A 765 -18.40 -9.40 39.91
N GLY A 766 -17.88 -9.77 38.74
CA GLY A 766 -18.43 -9.47 37.42
C GLY A 766 -17.94 -8.15 36.83
N TYR A 767 -18.60 -7.67 35.77
CA TYR A 767 -18.31 -6.38 35.16
C TYR A 767 -18.81 -5.25 36.07
N VAL A 768 -17.88 -4.45 36.58
CA VAL A 768 -18.09 -3.33 37.51
C VAL A 768 -17.18 -2.18 37.11
N TRP A 769 -17.61 -0.96 37.41
CA TRP A 769 -16.84 0.26 37.22
C TRP A 769 -16.30 0.77 38.55
N PRO A 770 -15.04 1.23 38.60
CA PRO A 770 -14.46 1.84 39.79
C PRO A 770 -14.89 3.30 39.91
N LEU A 771 -15.34 3.69 41.11
CA LEU A 771 -15.66 5.05 41.51
C LEU A 771 -14.50 5.57 42.37
N TYR A 772 -13.33 5.77 41.77
CA TYR A 772 -12.13 6.15 42.55
C TYR A 772 -12.40 7.40 43.41
N PRO A 773 -12.29 7.32 44.76
CA PRO A 773 -12.61 8.44 45.66
C PRO A 773 -11.65 9.63 45.60
N SER A 774 -10.68 9.56 44.70
CA SER A 774 -9.69 10.61 44.46
C SER A 774 -9.93 11.35 43.15
N TYR A 775 -10.99 11.01 42.41
CA TYR A 775 -11.39 11.78 41.24
C TYR A 775 -11.94 13.13 41.67
N ASP A 776 -11.23 14.19 41.29
CA ASP A 776 -11.70 15.57 41.35
C ASP A 776 -11.82 16.14 39.93
N LEU A 777 -12.65 17.18 39.78
CA LEU A 777 -12.77 17.94 38.53
C LEU A 777 -11.68 19.00 38.42
N TYR A 778 -11.06 19.10 37.25
CA TYR A 778 -10.04 20.10 36.94
C TYR A 778 -10.43 20.87 35.69
N SER A 779 -10.18 22.18 35.69
CA SER A 779 -10.31 22.98 34.48
C SER A 779 -8.99 23.65 34.11
N ARG A 780 -8.64 23.58 32.83
CA ARG A 780 -7.37 24.04 32.25
C ARG A 780 -7.60 24.79 30.96
N ASN A 781 -6.72 25.72 30.59
CA ASN A 781 -6.69 26.31 29.25
C ASN A 781 -6.48 25.24 28.18
N THR A 782 -7.11 25.42 27.03
CA THR A 782 -6.97 24.50 25.90
C THR A 782 -5.52 24.41 25.44
N ASP A 783 -4.72 25.48 25.51
CA ASP A 783 -3.29 25.47 25.18
C ASP A 783 -2.40 24.75 26.21
N GLY A 784 -2.94 24.42 27.38
CA GLY A 784 -2.25 23.76 28.47
C GLY A 784 -1.27 24.66 29.25
N SER A 785 -1.38 25.98 29.12
CA SER A 785 -0.43 26.94 29.70
C SER A 785 -0.49 27.08 31.24
N ASP A 786 -1.59 26.68 31.86
CA ASP A 786 -1.88 26.81 33.29
C ASP A 786 -1.82 25.47 34.05
N ASP A 787 -1.51 25.50 35.35
CA ASP A 787 -1.61 24.34 36.24
C ASP A 787 -3.00 24.36 36.91
N PRO A 788 -3.86 23.34 36.67
CA PRO A 788 -5.24 23.41 37.09
C PRO A 788 -5.41 23.03 38.57
N ALA A 789 -6.25 23.79 39.28
CA ALA A 789 -6.70 23.45 40.63
C ALA A 789 -8.01 22.63 40.58
N PRO A 790 -8.29 21.77 41.58
CA PRO A 790 -9.55 21.04 41.62
C PRO A 790 -10.73 22.00 41.89
N LEU A 791 -11.83 21.79 41.18
CA LEU A 791 -13.09 22.52 41.29
C LEU A 791 -14.03 21.77 42.25
N ALA A 792 -14.58 22.49 43.24
CA ALA A 792 -15.53 21.95 44.21
C ALA A 792 -15.08 20.64 44.91
N ALA A 793 -13.77 20.51 45.18
CA ALA A 793 -13.17 19.30 45.73
C ALA A 793 -13.88 18.78 46.99
N ALA A 794 -14.25 17.50 46.96
CA ALA A 794 -14.91 16.82 48.06
C ALA A 794 -14.44 15.36 48.14
N PRO A 795 -14.47 14.72 49.31
CA PRO A 795 -14.21 13.29 49.39
C PRO A 795 -15.22 12.51 48.55
N GLY A 796 -14.74 11.66 47.64
CA GLY A 796 -15.59 10.84 46.79
C GLY A 796 -15.18 10.92 45.32
N TYR A 797 -16.10 10.50 44.46
CA TYR A 797 -15.92 10.50 43.02
C TYR A 797 -16.61 11.72 42.43
N ASP A 798 -15.86 12.65 41.84
CA ASP A 798 -16.37 13.77 41.04
C ASP A 798 -15.88 13.64 39.59
N ALA A 799 -16.79 13.37 38.65
CA ALA A 799 -16.46 13.17 37.23
C ALA A 799 -17.63 13.47 36.28
N GLU A 800 -17.47 13.11 35.00
CA GLU A 800 -18.53 13.19 33.98
C GLU A 800 -19.11 14.60 33.85
N ALA A 801 -18.24 15.61 33.91
CA ALA A 801 -18.63 17.01 33.91
C ALA A 801 -18.80 17.55 32.49
N THR A 802 -19.88 18.29 32.26
CA THR A 802 -20.15 18.97 30.99
C THR A 802 -20.59 20.42 31.23
N TRP A 803 -20.36 21.26 30.23
CA TRP A 803 -20.67 22.69 30.26
C TRP A 803 -21.97 22.99 29.54
N CYS A 804 -22.76 23.93 30.06
CA CYS A 804 -23.87 24.51 29.31
C CYS A 804 -23.37 25.22 28.06
N HIS A 805 -23.99 25.00 26.90
CA HIS A 805 -23.61 25.63 25.61
C HIS A 805 -23.66 27.17 25.62
N GLN A 806 -24.42 27.76 26.55
CA GLN A 806 -24.51 29.21 26.77
C GLN A 806 -23.54 29.72 27.85
N GLY A 807 -22.74 28.84 28.45
CA GLY A 807 -21.84 29.15 29.57
C GLY A 807 -22.54 29.23 30.93
N GLY A 808 -21.79 29.64 31.94
CA GLY A 808 -22.26 29.96 33.29
C GLY A 808 -22.52 28.78 34.22
N ARG A 809 -22.80 27.57 33.69
CA ARG A 809 -23.08 26.38 34.50
C ARG A 809 -22.38 25.13 34.01
N ILE A 810 -21.96 24.31 34.97
CA ILE A 810 -21.45 22.96 34.79
C ILE A 810 -22.44 21.99 35.44
N VAL A 811 -22.64 20.81 34.83
CA VAL A 811 -23.31 19.65 35.45
C VAL A 811 -22.30 18.52 35.54
N PHE A 812 -22.35 17.71 36.59
CA PHE A 812 -21.41 16.63 36.81
C PHE A 812 -21.96 15.57 37.77
N THR A 813 -21.29 14.41 37.80
CA THR A 813 -21.63 13.28 38.67
C THR A 813 -20.78 13.30 39.93
N SER A 814 -21.40 13.11 41.09
CA SER A 814 -20.70 13.13 42.38
C SER A 814 -21.23 12.10 43.37
N THR A 815 -20.34 11.50 44.16
CA THR A 815 -20.71 10.65 45.30
C THR A 815 -20.64 11.35 46.67
N ARG A 816 -20.49 12.68 46.70
CA ARG A 816 -20.20 13.43 47.94
C ARG A 816 -21.23 13.29 49.07
N ASP A 817 -22.46 12.95 48.72
CA ASP A 817 -23.56 12.73 49.69
C ASP A 817 -23.84 11.24 49.94
N GLY A 818 -22.94 10.35 49.51
CA GLY A 818 -23.02 8.90 49.76
C GLY A 818 -23.85 8.09 48.76
N ASP A 819 -24.39 8.73 47.71
CA ASP A 819 -24.97 8.09 46.53
C ASP A 819 -24.45 8.77 45.25
N ILE A 820 -24.54 8.11 44.10
CA ILE A 820 -24.06 8.62 42.80
C ILE A 820 -25.12 9.55 42.21
N GLU A 821 -24.90 10.85 42.32
CA GLU A 821 -25.92 11.87 42.07
C GLU A 821 -25.41 12.95 41.11
N LEU A 822 -26.33 13.61 40.42
CA LEU A 822 -26.03 14.77 39.58
C LEU A 822 -26.00 16.05 40.40
N TYR A 823 -25.01 16.89 40.11
CA TYR A 823 -24.84 18.22 40.69
C TYR A 823 -24.63 19.25 39.60
N SER A 824 -24.95 20.50 39.92
CA SER A 824 -24.60 21.65 39.11
C SER A 824 -23.88 22.71 39.93
N MET A 825 -22.95 23.41 39.30
CA MET A 825 -22.19 24.51 39.89
C MET A 825 -21.94 25.62 38.85
N ALA A 826 -21.51 26.78 39.33
CA ALA A 826 -20.93 27.83 38.50
C ALA A 826 -19.53 27.42 38.02
N GLU A 827 -19.01 28.10 36.99
CA GLU A 827 -17.73 27.77 36.34
C GLU A 827 -16.50 27.89 37.26
N ASP A 828 -16.61 28.66 38.33
CA ASP A 828 -15.56 28.84 39.34
C ASP A 828 -15.67 27.83 40.50
N GLY A 829 -16.63 26.90 40.43
CA GLY A 829 -16.91 25.91 41.46
C GLY A 829 -17.85 26.40 42.57
N SER A 830 -18.36 27.63 42.50
CA SER A 830 -19.35 28.16 43.42
C SER A 830 -20.78 27.72 43.07
N GLU A 831 -21.78 28.16 43.84
CA GLU A 831 -23.21 27.84 43.62
C GLU A 831 -23.54 26.35 43.46
N LEU A 832 -22.81 25.51 44.19
CA LEU A 832 -22.98 24.07 44.13
C LEU A 832 -24.40 23.65 44.60
N ARG A 833 -25.08 22.87 43.76
CA ARG A 833 -26.45 22.38 44.00
C ARG A 833 -26.58 20.93 43.55
N ARG A 834 -27.17 20.08 44.40
CA ARG A 834 -27.59 18.71 44.05
C ARG A 834 -28.89 18.74 43.24
N LEU A 835 -28.97 17.93 42.18
CA LEU A 835 -30.11 17.87 41.25
C LEU A 835 -30.96 16.61 41.43
N THR A 836 -30.34 15.47 41.72
CA THR A 836 -31.02 14.18 41.91
C THR A 836 -30.93 13.71 43.37
N PHE A 837 -31.86 12.85 43.79
CA PHE A 837 -31.99 12.41 45.20
C PHE A 837 -32.46 10.97 45.35
N GLU A 838 -32.69 10.26 44.25
CA GLU A 838 -33.29 8.93 44.28
C GLU A 838 -32.20 7.86 44.33
N PRO A 839 -32.35 6.80 45.15
CA PRO A 839 -31.30 5.79 45.25
C PRO A 839 -30.99 5.10 43.92
N GLY A 840 -29.72 5.14 43.51
CA GLY A 840 -29.23 4.55 42.27
C GLY A 840 -28.14 5.38 41.62
N TYR A 841 -27.61 4.87 40.50
CA TYR A 841 -26.68 5.62 39.67
C TYR A 841 -27.42 6.73 38.92
N ASP A 842 -27.05 7.99 39.09
CA ASP A 842 -27.41 9.12 38.23
C ASP A 842 -26.11 9.79 37.71
N GLY A 843 -25.87 9.75 36.40
CA GLY A 843 -24.61 10.29 35.85
C GLY A 843 -24.61 10.59 34.36
N GLY A 844 -23.48 11.13 33.87
CA GLY A 844 -23.21 11.34 32.45
C GLY A 844 -24.13 12.35 31.80
N ALA A 845 -24.39 13.46 32.49
CA ALA A 845 -25.38 14.45 32.06
C ALA A 845 -24.83 15.43 31.01
N PHE A 846 -25.67 15.77 30.02
CA PHE A 846 -25.40 16.80 29.01
C PHE A 846 -26.54 17.81 28.97
N PHE A 847 -26.22 19.09 28.78
CA PHE A 847 -27.21 20.13 28.49
C PHE A 847 -27.72 20.03 27.05
N ASN A 848 -28.97 20.43 26.84
CA ASN A 848 -29.43 20.80 25.51
C ASN A 848 -28.90 22.19 25.12
N THR A 849 -29.03 22.57 23.85
CA THR A 849 -28.41 23.79 23.29
C THR A 849 -28.86 25.10 23.98
N ASP A 850 -30.08 25.16 24.51
CA ASP A 850 -30.59 26.33 25.25
C ASP A 850 -30.40 26.24 26.78
N CYS A 851 -29.76 25.17 27.25
CA CYS A 851 -29.46 24.87 28.65
C CYS A 851 -30.69 24.83 29.57
N THR A 852 -31.89 24.64 29.04
CA THR A 852 -33.11 24.49 29.86
C THR A 852 -33.30 23.07 30.38
N LYS A 853 -32.70 22.08 29.73
CA LYS A 853 -32.81 20.66 30.06
C LYS A 853 -31.46 19.97 30.11
N ILE A 854 -31.42 18.86 30.82
CA ILE A 854 -30.31 17.91 30.78
C ILE A 854 -30.81 16.51 30.47
N VAL A 855 -30.01 15.76 29.72
CA VAL A 855 -30.19 14.33 29.45
C VAL A 855 -29.10 13.57 30.17
N PHE A 856 -29.44 12.43 30.77
CA PHE A 856 -28.51 11.66 31.60
C PHE A 856 -28.90 10.19 31.62
N ARG A 857 -27.98 9.34 32.10
CA ARG A 857 -28.25 7.92 32.34
C ARG A 857 -28.54 7.69 33.81
N ALA A 858 -29.49 6.82 34.11
CA ALA A 858 -29.89 6.56 35.47
C ALA A 858 -30.36 5.12 35.72
N SER A 859 -30.22 4.66 36.97
CA SER A 859 -30.78 3.39 37.45
C SER A 859 -31.66 3.64 38.67
N ARG A 860 -32.74 2.84 38.80
CA ARG A 860 -33.66 2.89 39.94
C ARG A 860 -33.79 1.51 40.59
N PRO A 861 -32.71 0.97 41.18
CA PRO A 861 -32.72 -0.37 41.74
C PRO A 861 -33.65 -0.47 42.95
N THR A 862 -34.36 -1.59 43.06
CA THR A 862 -35.21 -1.92 44.21
C THR A 862 -34.87 -3.32 44.73
N GLY A 863 -35.29 -3.63 45.96
CA GLY A 863 -35.11 -4.96 46.56
C GLY A 863 -33.66 -5.46 46.54
N ALA A 864 -33.44 -6.68 46.02
CA ALA A 864 -32.12 -7.31 45.95
C ALA A 864 -31.10 -6.50 45.12
N ALA A 865 -31.55 -5.85 44.04
CA ALA A 865 -30.69 -5.01 43.21
C ALA A 865 -30.20 -3.77 43.98
N LEU A 866 -31.06 -3.17 44.82
CA LEU A 866 -30.68 -2.03 45.67
C LEU A 866 -29.65 -2.44 46.74
N HIS A 867 -29.78 -3.66 47.29
CA HIS A 867 -28.79 -4.20 48.21
C HIS A 867 -27.44 -4.44 47.53
N ASP A 868 -27.42 -5.00 46.31
CA ASP A 868 -26.17 -5.19 45.55
C ASP A 868 -25.53 -3.85 45.18
N TYR A 869 -26.34 -2.89 44.74
CA TYR A 869 -25.91 -1.51 44.45
C TYR A 869 -25.21 -0.87 45.65
N ARG A 870 -25.88 -0.84 46.81
CA ARG A 870 -25.30 -0.26 48.04
C ARG A 870 -24.04 -0.99 48.51
N ARG A 871 -24.00 -2.31 48.35
CA ARG A 871 -22.82 -3.12 48.69
C ARG A 871 -21.64 -2.75 47.79
N LEU A 872 -21.83 -2.67 46.48
CA LEU A 872 -20.79 -2.26 45.53
C LEU A 872 -20.34 -0.82 45.81
N LEU A 873 -21.29 0.10 46.02
CA LEU A 873 -21.00 1.50 46.30
C LEU A 873 -20.16 1.67 47.57
N SER A 874 -20.42 0.88 48.62
CA SER A 874 -19.60 0.89 49.84
C SER A 874 -18.15 0.42 49.65
N SER A 875 -17.84 -0.12 48.48
CA SER A 875 -16.51 -0.55 48.04
C SER A 875 -16.02 0.26 46.83
N ASP A 876 -16.58 1.45 46.60
CA ASP A 876 -16.24 2.35 45.50
C ASP A 876 -16.42 1.70 44.11
N LEU A 877 -17.48 0.91 43.97
CA LEU A 877 -17.81 0.20 42.73
C LEU A 877 -19.27 0.42 42.35
N VAL A 878 -19.56 0.33 41.05
CA VAL A 878 -20.93 0.25 40.55
C VAL A 878 -21.06 -0.75 39.41
N ARG A 879 -22.26 -1.31 39.24
CA ARG A 879 -22.57 -2.21 38.13
C ARG A 879 -23.38 -1.47 37.06
N PRO A 880 -22.82 -1.26 35.85
CA PRO A 880 -23.45 -0.48 34.80
C PRO A 880 -24.37 -1.34 33.91
N SER A 881 -25.08 -2.32 34.45
CA SER A 881 -25.78 -3.33 33.65
C SER A 881 -27.23 -2.99 33.31
N HIS A 882 -27.81 -2.00 33.99
CA HIS A 882 -29.19 -1.57 33.80
C HIS A 882 -29.25 -0.06 34.04
N LEU A 883 -29.16 0.69 32.95
CA LEU A 883 -29.08 2.15 32.94
C LEU A 883 -29.99 2.64 31.82
N GLU A 884 -31.00 3.41 32.20
CA GLU A 884 -32.00 3.98 31.32
C GLU A 884 -31.70 5.46 31.06
N ILE A 885 -32.19 5.99 29.94
CA ILE A 885 -32.01 7.38 29.57
C ILE A 885 -33.14 8.22 30.17
N TYR A 886 -32.78 9.32 30.81
CA TYR A 886 -33.70 10.29 31.42
C TYR A 886 -33.45 11.68 30.87
N VAL A 887 -34.50 12.49 30.85
CA VAL A 887 -34.44 13.93 30.62
C VAL A 887 -35.09 14.65 31.79
N MET A 888 -34.53 15.77 32.20
CA MET A 888 -35.13 16.64 33.22
C MET A 888 -34.80 18.11 32.95
N ASP A 889 -35.47 19.02 33.65
CA ASP A 889 -35.10 20.43 33.61
C ASP A 889 -33.72 20.63 34.26
N ALA A 890 -32.94 21.58 33.75
CA ALA A 890 -31.56 21.81 34.16
C ALA A 890 -31.41 22.17 35.66
N ASP A 891 -32.49 22.54 36.34
CA ASP A 891 -32.54 22.81 37.78
C ASP A 891 -32.91 21.58 38.64
N GLY A 892 -33.08 20.41 38.02
CA GLY A 892 -33.49 19.15 38.66
C GLY A 892 -35.01 18.91 38.67
N GLY A 893 -35.81 19.79 38.08
CA GLY A 893 -37.25 19.64 37.99
C GLY A 893 -37.70 18.62 36.93
N ASN A 894 -38.90 18.06 37.12
CA ASN A 894 -39.64 17.29 36.09
C ASN A 894 -38.86 16.13 35.42
N PRO A 895 -38.22 15.22 36.18
CA PRO A 895 -37.53 14.08 35.59
C PRO A 895 -38.50 13.14 34.85
N THR A 896 -38.14 12.77 33.63
CA THR A 896 -38.91 11.90 32.75
C THR A 896 -37.99 10.84 32.15
N THR A 897 -38.41 9.58 32.21
CA THR A 897 -37.70 8.45 31.61
C THR A 897 -38.00 8.34 30.11
N LEU A 898 -36.96 8.19 29.28
CA LEU A 898 -37.08 8.01 27.82
C LEU A 898 -36.97 6.53 27.39
N THR A 899 -36.31 5.68 28.18
CA THR A 899 -36.16 4.24 27.91
C THR A 899 -36.52 3.40 29.13
N ASP A 900 -37.12 2.23 28.94
CA ASP A 900 -37.49 1.30 30.02
C ASP A 900 -37.49 -0.13 29.49
N ASP A 901 -36.31 -0.62 29.12
CA ASP A 901 -36.14 -1.91 28.46
C ASP A 901 -35.17 -2.86 29.17
N GLY A 902 -34.60 -2.43 30.30
CA GLY A 902 -33.68 -3.23 31.08
C GLY A 902 -32.27 -3.31 30.50
N ALA A 903 -31.99 -2.54 29.44
CA ALA A 903 -30.67 -2.50 28.81
C ALA A 903 -29.68 -1.67 29.62
N ALA A 904 -28.41 -1.81 29.25
CA ALA A 904 -27.37 -0.87 29.63
C ALA A 904 -27.30 0.21 28.53
N SER A 905 -27.70 1.43 28.86
CA SER A 905 -27.67 2.57 27.94
C SER A 905 -26.73 3.68 28.46
N PHE A 906 -25.92 4.24 27.57
CA PHE A 906 -24.82 5.16 27.92
C PHE A 906 -24.63 6.31 26.93
N GLY A 907 -23.96 7.36 27.40
CA GLY A 907 -23.54 8.51 26.59
C GLY A 907 -24.70 9.17 25.85
N PRO A 908 -25.80 9.52 26.53
CA PRO A 908 -26.89 10.23 25.86
C PRO A 908 -26.45 11.63 25.48
N TYR A 909 -26.83 12.09 24.29
CA TYR A 909 -26.55 13.43 23.82
C TYR A 909 -27.74 13.96 23.02
N PHE A 910 -28.09 15.24 23.21
CA PHE A 910 -29.17 15.86 22.45
C PHE A 910 -28.79 16.02 20.99
N HIS A 911 -29.73 15.72 20.09
CA HIS A 911 -29.62 16.19 18.71
C HIS A 911 -29.78 17.72 18.69
N PRO A 912 -29.02 18.47 17.85
CA PRO A 912 -29.12 19.93 17.79
C PRO A 912 -30.49 20.48 17.38
N SER A 913 -31.41 19.65 16.87
CA SER A 913 -32.82 20.04 16.71
C SER A 913 -33.51 20.34 18.04
N GLY A 914 -33.07 19.72 19.13
CA GLY A 914 -33.66 19.83 20.46
C GLY A 914 -34.79 18.84 20.76
N ASP A 915 -35.18 18.00 19.79
CA ASP A 915 -36.36 17.12 19.90
C ASP A 915 -36.03 15.64 20.13
N GLU A 916 -34.76 15.26 19.98
CA GLU A 916 -34.30 13.86 20.01
C GLU A 916 -33.00 13.71 20.80
N VAL A 917 -32.75 12.49 21.26
CA VAL A 917 -31.55 12.08 21.98
C VAL A 917 -30.93 10.88 21.28
N ILE A 918 -29.63 10.95 20.99
CA ILE A 918 -28.83 9.79 20.58
C ILE A 918 -28.12 9.20 21.80
N TYR A 919 -27.99 7.87 21.85
CA TYR A 919 -27.34 7.16 22.95
C TYR A 919 -26.82 5.80 22.48
N SER A 920 -25.91 5.20 23.24
CA SER A 920 -25.43 3.83 23.02
C SER A 920 -26.23 2.84 23.86
N SER A 921 -26.60 1.68 23.34
CA SER A 921 -27.32 0.67 24.12
C SER A 921 -27.03 -0.75 23.65
N ASN A 922 -27.09 -1.71 24.58
CA ASN A 922 -27.08 -3.15 24.27
C ASN A 922 -28.48 -3.74 24.09
N ARG A 923 -29.50 -2.90 23.87
CA ARG A 923 -30.86 -3.32 23.51
C ARG A 923 -30.82 -4.33 22.36
N GLY A 924 -31.48 -5.47 22.55
CA GLY A 924 -31.57 -6.54 21.55
C GLY A 924 -30.33 -7.45 21.43
N SER A 925 -29.32 -7.28 22.30
CA SER A 925 -28.10 -8.09 22.31
C SER A 925 -28.29 -9.43 23.04
N GLU A 926 -28.08 -10.56 22.35
CA GLU A 926 -28.01 -11.88 22.99
C GLU A 926 -26.74 -12.01 23.84
N GLY A 927 -26.85 -11.75 25.15
CA GLY A 927 -25.74 -11.79 26.09
C GLY A 927 -25.12 -10.43 26.45
N GLY A 928 -25.71 -9.32 25.97
CA GLY A 928 -25.46 -7.96 26.46
C GLY A 928 -24.10 -7.34 26.11
N ARG A 929 -23.37 -7.91 25.14
CA ARG A 929 -22.01 -7.45 24.75
C ARG A 929 -21.96 -6.61 23.49
N GLU A 930 -22.99 -6.72 22.65
CA GLU A 930 -23.14 -5.88 21.46
C GLU A 930 -23.78 -4.55 21.85
N PHE A 931 -23.15 -3.45 21.47
CA PHE A 931 -23.65 -2.08 21.68
C PHE A 931 -23.76 -1.36 20.35
N ASP A 932 -24.90 -0.74 20.13
CA ASP A 932 -25.17 0.08 18.96
C ASP A 932 -25.67 1.46 19.38
N LEU A 933 -25.61 2.42 18.46
CA LEU A 933 -26.21 3.73 18.64
C LEU A 933 -27.71 3.67 18.33
N TYR A 934 -28.50 4.32 19.17
CA TYR A 934 -29.94 4.47 19.04
C TYR A 934 -30.35 5.93 19.19
N MET A 935 -31.46 6.32 18.57
CA MET A 935 -32.03 7.65 18.69
C MET A 935 -33.50 7.55 19.13
N VAL A 936 -33.92 8.41 20.05
CA VAL A 936 -35.28 8.44 20.60
C VAL A 936 -35.79 9.88 20.72
N ALA A 937 -37.07 10.09 20.42
CA ALA A 937 -37.72 11.39 20.60
C ALA A 937 -37.93 11.73 22.08
N LEU A 938 -37.88 13.02 22.43
CA LEU A 938 -38.13 13.49 23.79
C LEU A 938 -39.57 13.26 24.27
N GLU A 939 -40.53 13.18 23.34
CA GLU A 939 -41.92 12.79 23.65
C GLU A 939 -42.06 11.29 23.96
N GLY A 940 -40.98 10.52 23.82
CA GLY A 940 -40.94 9.07 23.91
C GLY A 940 -41.29 8.38 22.58
N GLY A 941 -41.24 7.05 22.57
CA GLY A 941 -41.51 6.24 21.39
C GLY A 941 -40.55 5.05 21.28
N GLU A 942 -40.67 4.28 20.20
CA GLU A 942 -39.71 3.21 19.91
C GLU A 942 -38.40 3.83 19.38
N PRO A 943 -37.24 3.55 20.01
CA PRO A 943 -35.96 4.06 19.53
C PRO A 943 -35.58 3.50 18.16
N GLU A 944 -35.05 4.35 17.29
CA GLU A 944 -34.44 3.95 16.03
C GLU A 944 -33.00 3.48 16.25
N ARG A 945 -32.59 2.38 15.62
CA ARG A 945 -31.19 1.93 15.61
C ARG A 945 -30.41 2.61 14.49
N ILE A 946 -29.33 3.31 14.86
CA ILE A 946 -28.50 4.10 13.96
C ILE A 946 -27.30 3.29 13.42
N THR A 947 -26.60 2.56 14.29
CA THR A 947 -25.44 1.74 13.89
C THR A 947 -25.75 0.24 13.88
N PHE A 948 -24.97 -0.51 13.09
CA PHE A 948 -25.19 -1.96 12.90
C PHE A 948 -23.88 -2.76 12.84
N ALA A 949 -22.74 -2.13 13.11
CA ALA A 949 -21.47 -2.83 13.14
C ALA A 949 -21.38 -3.72 14.38
N ALA A 950 -20.81 -4.92 14.22
CA ALA A 950 -20.64 -5.83 15.35
C ALA A 950 -19.61 -5.28 16.36
N GLY A 951 -19.81 -5.60 17.63
CA GLY A 951 -18.97 -5.19 18.75
C GLY A 951 -19.59 -4.04 19.54
N PHE A 952 -18.86 -2.93 19.63
CA PHE A 952 -19.24 -1.77 20.42
C PHE A 952 -19.24 -0.53 19.55
N ASP A 953 -20.37 0.18 19.50
CA ASP A 953 -20.49 1.57 19.09
C ASP A 953 -21.02 2.38 20.29
N GLY A 954 -20.30 3.42 20.70
CA GLY A 954 -20.69 4.22 21.85
C GLY A 954 -20.12 5.62 21.91
N PHE A 955 -20.54 6.37 22.94
CA PHE A 955 -20.19 7.76 23.18
C PHE A 955 -20.49 8.70 21.99
N PRO A 956 -21.73 8.70 21.47
CA PRO A 956 -22.10 9.54 20.34
C PRO A 956 -22.17 11.03 20.74
N MET A 957 -21.76 11.92 19.83
CA MET A 957 -22.02 13.35 19.93
C MET A 957 -22.21 13.97 18.56
N PHE A 958 -23.18 14.88 18.44
CA PHE A 958 -23.35 15.69 17.23
C PHE A 958 -22.41 16.90 17.23
N SER A 959 -21.94 17.28 16.05
CA SER A 959 -21.27 18.57 15.85
C SER A 959 -22.19 19.73 16.20
N PRO A 960 -21.65 20.91 16.56
CA PRO A 960 -22.47 22.06 16.96
C PRO A 960 -23.48 22.51 15.90
N ASP A 961 -23.15 22.29 14.62
CA ASP A 961 -24.00 22.59 13.47
C ASP A 961 -24.96 21.45 13.08
N GLY A 962 -24.92 20.30 13.78
CA GLY A 962 -25.73 19.11 13.53
C GLY A 962 -25.40 18.34 12.26
N ARG A 963 -24.31 18.68 11.57
CA ARG A 963 -23.97 18.06 10.28
C ARG A 963 -23.12 16.81 10.38
N SER A 964 -22.50 16.57 11.53
CA SER A 964 -21.59 15.44 11.73
C SER A 964 -21.89 14.71 13.04
N LEU A 965 -21.59 13.41 13.05
CA LEU A 965 -21.64 12.57 14.24
C LEU A 965 -20.25 11.99 14.51
N ILE A 966 -19.76 12.14 15.74
CA ILE A 966 -18.57 11.46 16.26
C ILE A 966 -18.99 10.34 17.21
N TRP A 967 -18.34 9.18 17.14
CA TRP A 967 -18.54 8.08 18.09
C TRP A 967 -17.29 7.20 18.21
N GLY A 968 -17.19 6.44 19.30
CA GLY A 968 -16.21 5.37 19.47
C GLY A 968 -16.74 4.04 18.95
N SER A 969 -15.92 3.28 18.21
CA SER A 969 -16.32 1.99 17.64
C SER A 969 -15.22 0.94 17.69
N ASN A 970 -15.63 -0.33 17.72
CA ASN A 970 -14.77 -1.50 17.54
C ASN A 970 -14.70 -1.96 16.07
N ARG A 971 -15.39 -1.26 15.16
CA ARG A 971 -15.30 -1.55 13.72
C ARG A 971 -13.88 -1.31 13.22
N ASN A 972 -13.46 -2.11 12.25
CA ASN A 972 -12.14 -1.98 11.61
C ASN A 972 -10.93 -2.03 12.57
N ASN A 973 -11.07 -2.64 13.75
CA ASN A 973 -9.95 -2.79 14.69
C ASN A 973 -8.87 -3.76 14.17
N GLU A 974 -7.63 -3.44 14.51
CA GLU A 974 -6.47 -4.31 14.30
C GLU A 974 -6.39 -5.39 15.39
N LEU A 975 -6.58 -4.99 16.66
CA LEU A 975 -6.60 -5.91 17.80
C LEU A 975 -7.98 -5.98 18.45
N ARG A 976 -8.31 -7.16 18.99
CA ARG A 976 -9.55 -7.36 19.74
C ARG A 976 -9.57 -6.47 21.00
N GLY A 977 -10.66 -5.76 21.21
CA GLY A 977 -10.88 -4.94 22.41
C GLY A 977 -10.38 -3.50 22.29
N GLU A 978 -9.83 -3.11 21.15
CA GLU A 978 -9.55 -1.70 20.87
C GLU A 978 -10.85 -0.91 20.65
N THR A 979 -10.81 0.39 20.86
CA THR A 979 -11.92 1.28 20.48
C THR A 979 -11.33 2.49 19.78
N ASN A 980 -11.82 2.82 18.60
CA ASN A 980 -11.33 3.91 17.76
C ASN A 980 -12.43 4.95 17.51
N LEU A 981 -12.04 6.19 17.25
CA LEU A 981 -12.98 7.28 16.96
C LEU A 981 -13.34 7.30 15.48
N PHE A 982 -14.62 7.50 15.19
CA PHE A 982 -15.18 7.59 13.85
C PHE A 982 -16.03 8.85 13.70
N LEU A 983 -15.83 9.57 12.61
CA LEU A 983 -16.57 10.76 12.23
C LEU A 983 -17.35 10.49 10.95
N ALA A 984 -18.62 10.86 10.90
CA ALA A 984 -19.45 10.75 9.70
C ALA A 984 -20.26 12.02 9.46
N ASP A 985 -20.56 12.28 8.20
CA ASP A 985 -21.59 13.25 7.83
C ASP A 985 -22.96 12.67 8.20
N TRP A 986 -23.77 13.46 8.90
CA TRP A 986 -25.10 13.10 9.35
C TRP A 986 -26.18 13.40 8.29
N VAL A 987 -27.22 12.58 8.25
CA VAL A 987 -28.36 12.73 7.34
C VAL A 987 -29.66 12.58 8.13
N ASP A 988 -30.41 13.65 8.36
CA ASP A 988 -31.65 13.60 9.16
C ASP A 988 -32.75 12.73 8.53
N ALA A 989 -32.91 12.81 7.21
CA ALA A 989 -33.96 12.10 6.47
C ALA A 989 -33.35 11.30 5.31
N PRO A 990 -32.93 10.04 5.55
CA PRO A 990 -32.41 9.19 4.49
C PRO A 990 -33.51 8.87 3.47
N GLY A 991 -33.47 9.56 2.33
CA GLY A 991 -34.46 9.39 1.27
C GLY A 991 -34.49 7.95 0.72
N ALA A 992 -35.69 7.37 0.64
CA ALA A 992 -35.95 6.10 -0.04
C ALA A 992 -35.64 6.20 -1.55
N SER A 993 -34.41 5.89 -1.97
CA SER A 993 -34.03 5.59 -3.36
C SER A 993 -32.60 5.06 -3.39
N LYS A 994 -32.19 4.05 -4.16
CA LYS A 994 -32.80 3.08 -5.09
C LYS A 994 -31.82 1.89 -5.13
N GLN A 995 -32.36 0.70 -5.38
CA GLN A 995 -31.65 -0.58 -5.59
C GLN A 995 -30.41 -0.48 -6.47
#